data_AF-A0A940T099-F1
#
_entry.id   AF-A0A940T099-F1
#
_cell.length_a   1.000
_cell.length_b   1.000
_cell.length_c   1.000
_cell.angle_alpha   90.00
_cell.angle_beta   90.00
_cell.angle_gamma   90.00
#
_symmetry.space_group_name_H-M   'P 1'
#
loop_
_entity.id
_entity.type
_entity.pdbx_description
1 polymer ?
#
loop_
_entity_poly.entity_id
_entity_poly.type
_entity_poly.pdbx_seq_one_letter_code
_entity_poly.pdbx_strand_id
1 'polypeptide(L)'
;MNLSYHFDEVGRLPLPGDNVAVATRQLDAGTIIYYQGQTLTLDYTVMEGHRFAVKEIAAGDALLSWELPFGVALQSIQPGNYVINKGVLEALSMRSLGFALPATPNFADQVPPFVLDEANFQSAPALPAYPETRTFLGYRRSQARGVGTRNTIVLLGTTSRTGSYVKQLAARLQDELKNYPQVDGIVPVAHTEGDTEQPNNLALLLRTLAGFIVNPNVGAVLIVDYGIESVTNQMVEAYLREHNYPLDEVLHRFLSIKGGFQDNLTIGEAIVQDWLPTVNAMERTAESISHLKIGLQCGGSDAFSGISANPLLGWIAQELIRYGGAANLAETDELIGAEPYVLQKVRDIETARKFLTLVEEFRARTAWHGANAEGNPSGGNKYRGLYNIYLKSIGAARKKDPATRLDYAIDYGSPMKESGFYFMDSPGNDLESVAGQVAAGCNLIFFTTGNGSITNFPFVPTVKVVTTTRRYQLLANDMDINAGQYQDGMSMDELGKHAFEHSIQIASGQRSVGEKAGHAQVQIWRNWRQTDAIQLDTLLNAPLPAGEPIAIRTDAAAATNPIRFTITRHQEHRASDHIGLILPTSLCAGQVANMIALRMNKQGLGQSEHLSRFVALAHTEGCGNSAGQPEQLYARTMIGYVTHPLVKHCLLLEHGCEKTHNDFMRHQMEEMGVDPSRLGFASIQLDGGIDKVTQKVEAWFVDQLSAAGPITKENVGLEALRIGILSDGSVADAAGEQLAMLTKMIVGAGGMVVVPENSDLFSTPAYSENVLTTSNVQPSLAYGEHARQTGFHIMETPTEHWVENVTGLAATGVELIIALVDRRPMQTHPFVPMLQVASEPTMQQYANDLDLLLTGNPAAWTNQILESCKQIIEHSYTPRLYQQGNVDFQLTRGLLGVSL
;
A
#
# COMPACT_ATOMS: atom_id res chain seq x y z
N MET A 1 -34.30 10.03 -32.16
CA MET A 1 -34.63 11.44 -31.78
C MET A 1 -33.46 11.92 -30.96
N ASN A 2 -32.89 13.09 -31.27
CA ASN A 2 -31.84 13.66 -30.43
C ASN A 2 -32.47 14.00 -29.07
N LEU A 3 -31.89 13.48 -27.98
CA LEU A 3 -32.29 13.82 -26.63
C LEU A 3 -31.91 15.29 -26.38
N SER A 4 -32.79 16.04 -25.71
CA SER A 4 -32.55 17.44 -25.34
C SER A 4 -32.62 17.62 -23.82
N TYR A 5 -31.70 18.42 -23.28
CA TYR A 5 -31.59 18.69 -21.85
C TYR A 5 -31.37 20.18 -21.59
N HIS A 6 -31.82 20.68 -20.43
CA HIS A 6 -31.26 21.90 -19.87
C HIS A 6 -29.88 21.60 -19.26
N PHE A 7 -28.97 22.58 -19.30
CA PHE A 7 -27.60 22.41 -18.81
C PHE A 7 -27.51 21.83 -17.40
N ASP A 8 -28.29 22.34 -16.45
CA ASP A 8 -28.23 21.91 -15.04
C ASP A 8 -28.66 20.45 -14.81
N GLU A 9 -29.28 19.81 -15.80
CA GLU A 9 -29.64 18.38 -15.72
C GLU A 9 -28.46 17.45 -16.02
N VAL A 10 -27.48 17.94 -16.80
CA VAL A 10 -26.46 17.09 -17.43
C VAL A 10 -25.04 17.62 -17.34
N GLY A 11 -24.83 18.89 -17.04
CA GLY A 11 -23.52 19.54 -16.98
C GLY A 11 -23.28 20.27 -15.65
N ARG A 12 -22.01 20.39 -15.27
CA ARG A 12 -21.55 21.22 -14.14
C ARG A 12 -20.37 22.07 -14.58
N LEU A 13 -20.44 23.38 -14.31
CA LEU A 13 -19.29 24.27 -14.40
C LEU A 13 -18.77 24.52 -12.99
N PRO A 14 -17.49 24.24 -12.71
CA PRO A 14 -16.94 24.50 -11.38
C PRO A 14 -17.00 25.96 -10.97
N LEU A 15 -16.70 26.89 -11.89
CA LEU A 15 -16.93 28.32 -11.73
C LEU A 15 -17.55 28.94 -13.00
N PRO A 16 -18.28 30.08 -12.89
CA PRO A 16 -18.93 30.72 -14.03
C PRO A 16 -17.97 31.16 -15.16
N GLY A 17 -16.69 31.44 -14.85
CA GLY A 17 -15.69 31.84 -15.85
C GLY A 17 -15.14 30.70 -16.72
N ASP A 18 -15.40 29.44 -16.37
CA ASP A 18 -14.86 28.27 -17.08
C ASP A 18 -15.41 28.13 -18.51
N ASN A 19 -14.59 27.62 -19.47
CA ASN A 19 -15.03 27.28 -20.84
C ASN A 19 -15.51 25.84 -20.99
N VAL A 20 -15.27 24.99 -20.01
CA VAL A 20 -15.44 23.55 -20.16
C VAL A 20 -16.26 23.00 -19.01
N ALA A 21 -17.38 22.34 -19.32
CA ALA A 21 -18.26 21.73 -18.35
C ALA A 21 -17.95 20.23 -18.17
N VAL A 22 -18.23 19.72 -16.97
CA VAL A 22 -18.19 18.29 -16.63
C VAL A 22 -19.56 17.67 -16.87
N ALA A 23 -19.64 16.57 -17.61
CA ALA A 23 -20.86 15.80 -17.80
C ALA A 23 -21.18 14.97 -16.54
N THR A 24 -22.42 15.03 -16.07
CA THR A 24 -22.89 14.30 -14.86
C THR A 24 -23.43 12.90 -15.17
N ARG A 25 -23.48 12.54 -16.46
CA ARG A 25 -23.93 11.25 -16.98
C ARG A 25 -23.35 11.05 -18.37
N GLN A 26 -23.44 9.84 -18.92
CA GLN A 26 -23.15 9.65 -20.34
C GLN A 26 -24.19 10.38 -21.20
N LEU A 27 -23.72 11.11 -22.20
CA LEU A 27 -24.52 11.87 -23.16
C LEU A 27 -24.14 11.41 -24.57
N ASP A 28 -25.10 10.87 -25.31
CA ASP A 28 -24.84 10.31 -26.64
C ASP A 28 -24.56 11.41 -27.67
N ALA A 29 -23.79 11.08 -28.71
CA ALA A 29 -23.55 11.98 -29.84
C ALA A 29 -24.87 12.53 -30.41
N GLY A 30 -24.88 13.83 -30.75
CA GLY A 30 -26.06 14.54 -31.22
C GLY A 30 -27.02 15.02 -30.13
N THR A 31 -26.75 14.74 -28.84
CA THR A 31 -27.50 15.31 -27.71
C THR A 31 -27.47 16.85 -27.77
N ILE A 32 -28.64 17.46 -27.53
CA ILE A 32 -28.83 18.91 -27.53
C ILE A 32 -28.88 19.42 -26.09
N ILE A 33 -28.08 20.44 -25.76
CA ILE A 33 -28.03 21.04 -24.42
C ILE A 33 -28.32 22.55 -24.52
N TYR A 34 -29.31 23.02 -23.78
CA TYR A 34 -29.64 24.45 -23.70
C TYR A 34 -28.89 25.12 -22.55
N TYR A 35 -28.04 26.11 -22.86
CA TYR A 35 -27.21 26.82 -21.87
C TYR A 35 -27.12 28.32 -22.21
N GLN A 36 -27.50 29.20 -21.27
CA GLN A 36 -27.41 30.67 -21.42
C GLN A 36 -27.96 31.24 -22.75
N GLY A 37 -29.08 30.69 -23.24
CA GLY A 37 -29.69 31.12 -24.51
C GLY A 37 -29.01 30.56 -25.77
N GLN A 38 -27.97 29.72 -25.61
CA GLN A 38 -27.30 29.00 -26.69
C GLN A 38 -27.79 27.54 -26.74
N THR A 39 -27.66 26.93 -27.92
CA THR A 39 -27.94 25.50 -28.15
C THR A 39 -26.63 24.81 -28.48
N LEU A 40 -26.18 23.93 -27.59
CA LEU A 40 -24.98 23.11 -27.78
C LEU A 40 -25.39 21.76 -28.36
N THR A 41 -24.68 21.26 -29.37
CA THR A 41 -24.89 19.91 -29.91
C THR A 41 -23.61 19.11 -29.74
N LEU A 42 -23.68 17.96 -29.07
CA LEU A 42 -22.51 17.11 -28.87
C LEU A 42 -22.09 16.44 -30.18
N ASP A 43 -20.81 16.56 -30.54
CA ASP A 43 -20.21 15.95 -31.73
C ASP A 43 -19.89 14.46 -31.54
N TYR A 44 -19.61 14.05 -30.30
CA TYR A 44 -19.37 12.67 -29.88
C TYR A 44 -20.16 12.32 -28.62
N THR A 45 -20.19 11.03 -28.29
CA THR A 45 -20.67 10.58 -26.99
C THR A 45 -19.69 11.04 -25.91
N VAL A 46 -20.17 11.80 -24.93
CA VAL A 46 -19.39 12.28 -23.78
C VAL A 46 -19.74 11.45 -22.56
N MET A 47 -18.76 10.80 -21.94
CA MET A 47 -18.96 9.96 -20.76
C MET A 47 -19.21 10.79 -19.49
N GLU A 48 -19.78 10.17 -18.46
CA GLU A 48 -19.84 10.77 -17.10
C GLU A 48 -18.44 11.15 -16.61
N GLY A 49 -18.29 12.34 -16.04
CA GLY A 49 -17.04 12.92 -15.59
C GLY A 49 -16.19 13.56 -16.70
N HIS A 50 -16.46 13.22 -17.97
CA HIS A 50 -15.77 13.81 -19.11
C HIS A 50 -16.33 15.18 -19.47
N ARG A 51 -15.66 15.86 -20.40
CA ARG A 51 -15.78 17.31 -20.53
C ARG A 51 -16.19 17.77 -21.93
N PHE A 52 -17.06 18.77 -22.01
CA PHE A 52 -17.44 19.41 -23.26
C PHE A 52 -17.34 20.94 -23.17
N ALA A 53 -17.05 21.60 -24.29
CA ALA A 53 -16.93 23.05 -24.33
C ALA A 53 -18.31 23.72 -24.22
N VAL A 54 -18.41 24.81 -23.45
CA VAL A 54 -19.63 25.65 -23.34
C VAL A 54 -19.48 27.01 -24.03
N LYS A 55 -18.26 27.37 -24.45
CA LYS A 55 -17.94 28.54 -25.26
C LYS A 55 -16.90 28.17 -26.32
N GLU A 56 -16.77 28.98 -27.36
CA GLU A 56 -15.72 28.82 -28.35
C GLU A 56 -14.34 29.02 -27.70
N ILE A 57 -13.38 28.18 -28.06
CA ILE A 57 -11.99 28.23 -27.60
C ILE A 57 -11.10 28.24 -28.84
N ALA A 58 -10.35 29.31 -29.08
CA ALA A 58 -9.48 29.38 -30.26
C ALA A 58 -8.23 28.51 -30.10
N ALA A 59 -7.59 28.15 -31.20
CA ALA A 59 -6.29 27.46 -31.14
C ALA A 59 -5.27 28.34 -30.40
N GLY A 60 -4.57 27.75 -29.42
CA GLY A 60 -3.65 28.46 -28.54
C GLY A 60 -4.28 29.05 -27.27
N ASP A 61 -5.61 29.09 -27.15
CA ASP A 61 -6.29 29.56 -25.93
C ASP A 61 -6.30 28.47 -24.85
N ALA A 62 -6.35 28.92 -23.59
CA ALA A 62 -6.40 28.05 -22.43
C ALA A 62 -7.78 27.40 -22.24
N LEU A 63 -7.78 26.12 -21.88
CA LEU A 63 -8.92 25.43 -21.30
C LEU A 63 -8.88 25.62 -19.78
N LEU A 64 -10.00 26.03 -19.21
CA LEU A 64 -10.16 26.51 -17.85
C LEU A 64 -11.10 25.62 -17.03
N SER A 65 -10.70 25.36 -15.79
CA SER A 65 -11.52 24.73 -14.75
C SER A 65 -11.18 25.40 -13.43
N TRP A 66 -12.19 25.84 -12.67
CA TRP A 66 -12.01 26.76 -11.54
C TRP A 66 -11.22 28.04 -11.90
N GLU A 67 -11.45 28.55 -13.12
CA GLU A 67 -10.79 29.71 -13.73
C GLU A 67 -9.27 29.59 -13.88
N LEU A 68 -8.75 28.37 -13.71
CA LEU A 68 -7.33 28.06 -13.87
C LEU A 68 -7.10 27.21 -15.12
N PRO A 69 -6.01 27.46 -15.86
CA PRO A 69 -5.66 26.68 -17.04
C PRO A 69 -5.32 25.24 -16.66
N PHE A 70 -5.87 24.27 -17.40
CA PHE A 70 -5.45 22.87 -17.34
C PHE A 70 -4.91 22.35 -18.68
N GLY A 71 -4.91 23.17 -19.72
CA GLY A 71 -4.36 22.82 -21.02
C GLY A 71 -4.57 23.92 -22.05
N VAL A 72 -4.05 23.69 -23.26
CA VAL A 72 -4.14 24.63 -24.38
C VAL A 72 -4.76 23.95 -25.59
N ALA A 73 -5.69 24.64 -26.25
CA ALA A 73 -6.38 24.12 -27.43
C ALA A 73 -5.41 23.99 -28.61
N LEU A 74 -5.37 22.81 -29.25
CA LEU A 74 -4.53 22.54 -30.43
C LEU A 74 -5.17 23.04 -31.73
N GLN A 75 -6.49 23.22 -31.69
CA GLN A 75 -7.34 23.69 -32.78
C GLN A 75 -8.53 24.44 -32.17
N SER A 76 -9.32 25.13 -32.99
CA SER A 76 -10.57 25.72 -32.50
C SER A 76 -11.51 24.63 -31.97
N ILE A 77 -12.04 24.83 -30.76
CA ILE A 77 -13.03 23.96 -30.12
C ILE A 77 -14.34 24.73 -30.02
N GLN A 78 -15.38 24.22 -30.67
CA GLN A 78 -16.69 24.86 -30.72
C GLN A 78 -17.55 24.44 -29.53
N PRO A 79 -18.54 25.26 -29.10
CA PRO A 79 -19.47 24.89 -28.05
C PRO A 79 -20.17 23.56 -28.36
N GLY A 80 -20.20 22.64 -27.39
CA GLY A 80 -20.71 21.27 -27.51
C GLY A 80 -19.64 20.23 -27.90
N ASN A 81 -18.45 20.63 -28.36
CA ASN A 81 -17.41 19.66 -28.70
C ASN A 81 -16.88 18.92 -27.47
N TYR A 82 -16.68 17.61 -27.62
CA TYR A 82 -15.99 16.79 -26.64
C TYR A 82 -14.52 17.21 -26.51
N VAL A 83 -14.11 17.66 -25.32
CA VAL A 83 -12.72 18.00 -25.00
C VAL A 83 -11.94 16.74 -24.66
N ILE A 84 -10.80 16.49 -25.32
CA ILE A 84 -9.99 15.29 -25.10
C ILE A 84 -8.50 15.52 -25.43
N ASN A 85 -7.60 15.05 -24.55
CA ASN A 85 -6.15 15.04 -24.78
C ASN A 85 -5.68 13.66 -25.25
N LYS A 86 -4.39 13.57 -25.58
CA LYS A 86 -3.75 12.33 -26.02
C LYS A 86 -3.87 11.21 -24.97
N GLY A 87 -3.55 11.52 -23.70
CA GLY A 87 -3.52 10.50 -22.65
C GLY A 87 -4.89 9.88 -22.35
N VAL A 88 -5.97 10.65 -22.36
CA VAL A 88 -7.33 10.13 -22.21
C VAL A 88 -7.72 9.33 -23.44
N LEU A 89 -7.44 9.82 -24.65
CA LEU A 89 -7.75 9.10 -25.87
C LEU A 89 -7.07 7.71 -25.91
N GLU A 90 -5.80 7.62 -25.53
CA GLU A 90 -5.07 6.35 -25.40
C GLU A 90 -5.71 5.42 -24.35
N ALA A 91 -6.01 5.95 -23.15
CA ALA A 91 -6.63 5.17 -22.07
C ALA A 91 -8.02 4.63 -22.44
N LEU A 92 -8.81 5.40 -23.20
CA LEU A 92 -10.13 4.98 -23.69
C LEU A 92 -10.02 3.99 -24.87
N SER A 93 -9.03 4.14 -25.75
CA SER A 93 -8.86 3.29 -26.94
C SER A 93 -8.50 1.84 -26.62
N MET A 94 -7.91 1.60 -25.45
CA MET A 94 -7.63 0.25 -24.96
C MET A 94 -8.89 -0.48 -24.43
N ARG A 95 -10.05 0.18 -24.40
CA ARG A 95 -11.29 -0.38 -23.86
C ARG A 95 -12.31 -0.65 -24.96
N SER A 96 -13.11 -1.70 -24.79
CA SER A 96 -14.24 -1.99 -25.67
C SER A 96 -15.42 -1.05 -25.38
N LEU A 97 -15.46 0.09 -26.07
CA LEU A 97 -16.55 1.08 -25.96
C LEU A 97 -17.59 0.88 -27.08
N GLY A 98 -18.87 1.04 -26.76
CA GLY A 98 -19.98 0.89 -27.70
C GLY A 98 -20.25 2.12 -28.58
N PHE A 99 -19.32 3.08 -28.64
CA PHE A 99 -19.45 4.36 -29.34
C PHE A 99 -18.11 4.82 -29.91
N ALA A 100 -18.14 5.72 -30.89
CA ALA A 100 -16.95 6.27 -31.52
C ALA A 100 -16.26 7.33 -30.63
N LEU A 101 -14.93 7.28 -30.58
CA LEU A 101 -14.10 8.30 -29.96
C LEU A 101 -13.61 9.32 -31.01
N PRO A 102 -13.23 10.54 -30.60
CA PRO A 102 -12.52 11.47 -31.47
C PRO A 102 -11.24 10.85 -32.07
N ALA A 103 -10.97 11.10 -33.35
CA ALA A 103 -9.82 10.51 -34.05
C ALA A 103 -8.47 11.08 -33.59
N THR A 104 -8.46 12.32 -33.12
CA THR A 104 -7.26 13.06 -32.68
C THR A 104 -7.58 13.89 -31.43
N PRO A 105 -6.61 14.12 -30.53
CA PRO A 105 -6.80 15.04 -29.42
C PRO A 105 -7.01 16.47 -29.90
N ASN A 106 -7.78 17.27 -29.15
CA ASN A 106 -8.05 18.68 -29.48
C ASN A 106 -7.41 19.68 -28.50
N PHE A 107 -6.76 19.20 -27.43
CA PHE A 107 -5.95 20.04 -26.54
C PHE A 107 -4.70 19.28 -26.05
N ALA A 108 -3.69 20.04 -25.60
CA ALA A 108 -2.46 19.53 -25.00
C ALA A 108 -2.31 19.94 -23.54
N ASP A 109 -1.64 19.10 -22.76
CA ASP A 109 -1.37 19.29 -21.32
C ASP A 109 -0.23 20.30 -21.12
N GLN A 110 -0.51 21.57 -21.43
CA GLN A 110 0.45 22.66 -21.33
C GLN A 110 -0.11 23.75 -20.44
N VAL A 111 0.60 24.05 -19.35
CA VAL A 111 0.31 25.17 -18.45
C VAL A 111 1.64 25.89 -18.17
N PRO A 112 1.68 27.24 -18.20
CA PRO A 112 2.89 27.98 -17.85
C PRO A 112 3.34 27.66 -16.41
N PRO A 113 4.66 27.50 -16.15
CA PRO A 113 5.16 27.34 -14.79
C PRO A 113 4.74 28.51 -13.91
N PHE A 114 4.35 28.21 -12.67
CA PHE A 114 4.03 29.26 -11.70
C PHE A 114 5.30 29.99 -11.27
N VAL A 115 5.24 31.32 -11.24
CA VAL A 115 6.31 32.18 -10.73
C VAL A 115 5.74 33.04 -9.62
N LEU A 116 6.30 32.92 -8.42
CA LEU A 116 5.91 33.74 -7.29
C LEU A 116 6.39 35.18 -7.50
N ASP A 117 5.46 36.13 -7.55
CA ASP A 117 5.78 37.56 -7.55
C ASP A 117 6.13 38.01 -6.13
N GLU A 118 7.38 37.76 -5.73
CA GLU A 118 7.86 38.13 -4.40
C GLU A 118 7.83 39.65 -4.16
N ALA A 119 8.01 40.45 -5.22
CA ALA A 119 8.06 41.91 -5.11
C ALA A 119 6.71 42.51 -4.71
N ASN A 120 5.60 41.89 -5.13
CA ASN A 120 4.25 42.31 -4.81
C ASN A 120 3.54 41.37 -3.82
N PHE A 121 4.26 40.48 -3.14
CA PHE A 121 3.68 39.53 -2.20
C PHE A 121 2.97 40.25 -1.04
N GLN A 122 1.75 39.82 -0.74
CA GLN A 122 0.96 40.32 0.39
C GLN A 122 0.60 39.20 1.35
N SER A 123 1.00 39.37 2.61
CA SER A 123 0.60 38.46 3.70
C SER A 123 -0.90 38.51 3.92
N ALA A 124 -1.55 37.34 3.91
CA ALA A 124 -2.97 37.23 4.18
C ALA A 124 -3.24 37.20 5.69
N PRO A 125 -4.28 37.88 6.20
CA PRO A 125 -4.66 37.80 7.62
C PRO A 125 -5.24 36.42 7.97
N ALA A 126 -5.14 36.04 9.24
CA ALA A 126 -5.79 34.84 9.75
C ALA A 126 -7.32 34.96 9.66
N LEU A 127 -8.02 33.82 9.61
CA LEU A 127 -9.47 33.80 9.68
C LEU A 127 -9.95 34.38 11.04
N PRO A 128 -11.06 35.13 11.07
CA PRO A 128 -11.65 35.60 12.31
C PRO A 128 -12.10 34.41 13.18
N ALA A 129 -11.55 34.32 14.38
CA ALA A 129 -11.91 33.30 15.35
C ALA A 129 -13.35 33.47 15.84
N TYR A 130 -14.02 32.36 16.11
CA TYR A 130 -15.30 32.37 16.81
C TYR A 130 -15.09 32.65 18.30
N PRO A 131 -15.98 33.44 18.93
CA PRO A 131 -15.91 33.69 20.38
C PRO A 131 -16.45 32.52 21.21
N GLU A 132 -17.29 31.66 20.61
CA GLU A 132 -17.91 30.51 21.28
C GLU A 132 -17.02 29.27 21.18
N THR A 133 -16.93 28.51 22.27
CA THR A 133 -16.21 27.24 22.32
C THR A 133 -17.18 26.08 22.14
N ARG A 134 -17.10 25.42 20.99
CA ARG A 134 -17.73 24.12 20.79
C ARG A 134 -16.90 23.02 21.43
N THR A 135 -17.55 21.93 21.83
CA THR A 135 -16.88 20.82 22.53
C THR A 135 -17.15 19.46 21.89
N PHE A 136 -16.26 18.52 22.19
CA PHE A 136 -16.38 17.09 21.91
C PHE A 136 -15.98 16.29 23.15
N LEU A 137 -16.38 15.02 23.25
CA LEU A 137 -15.97 14.14 24.36
C LEU A 137 -14.61 13.50 24.09
N GLY A 138 -13.52 14.13 24.57
CA GLY A 138 -12.15 13.71 24.31
C GLY A 138 -11.41 13.18 25.53
N TYR A 139 -10.31 12.46 25.32
CA TYR A 139 -9.40 12.05 26.39
C TYR A 139 -8.35 13.12 26.61
N ARG A 140 -8.54 13.95 27.64
CA ARG A 140 -7.56 14.94 28.05
C ARG A 140 -6.23 14.26 28.39
N ARG A 141 -5.16 14.65 27.69
CA ARG A 141 -3.78 14.29 28.05
C ARG A 141 -3.13 15.51 28.75
N SER A 142 -1.81 15.56 28.78
CA SER A 142 -1.09 16.78 29.12
C SER A 142 -1.31 17.90 28.10
N GLN A 143 -0.94 19.13 28.47
CA GLN A 143 -1.00 20.26 27.54
C GLN A 143 -0.13 20.05 26.29
N ALA A 144 1.05 19.44 26.43
CA ALA A 144 1.97 19.22 25.31
C ALA A 144 1.46 18.14 24.33
N ARG A 145 0.73 17.13 24.82
CA ARG A 145 0.13 16.08 23.98
C ARG A 145 -1.23 16.48 23.39
N GLY A 146 -2.02 17.25 24.11
CA GLY A 146 -3.35 17.70 23.67
C GLY A 146 -4.48 16.77 24.11
N VAL A 147 -5.46 16.55 23.24
CA VAL A 147 -6.67 15.76 23.55
C VAL A 147 -6.87 14.67 22.50
N GLY A 148 -7.08 13.43 22.95
CA GLY A 148 -7.31 12.29 22.08
C GLY A 148 -8.79 12.12 21.74
N THR A 149 -9.09 11.71 20.52
CA THR A 149 -10.42 11.22 20.10
C THR A 149 -10.59 9.74 20.43
N ARG A 150 -9.49 9.02 20.65
CA ARG A 150 -9.42 7.61 21.05
C ARG A 150 -8.46 7.40 22.21
N ASN A 151 -8.56 6.25 22.86
CA ASN A 151 -7.70 5.78 23.93
C ASN A 151 -7.22 4.37 23.60
N THR A 152 -6.17 4.31 22.80
CA THR A 152 -5.68 3.06 22.20
C THR A 152 -4.34 2.64 22.80
N ILE A 153 -4.15 1.35 23.02
CA ILE A 153 -2.83 0.77 23.31
C ILE A 153 -2.18 0.40 21.97
N VAL A 154 -1.03 0.99 21.68
CA VAL A 154 -0.30 0.78 20.42
C VAL A 154 0.86 -0.20 20.61
N LEU A 155 0.95 -1.20 19.75
CA LEU A 155 2.07 -2.13 19.67
C LEU A 155 2.91 -1.74 18.45
N LEU A 156 4.01 -1.04 18.67
CA LEU A 156 4.81 -0.38 17.63
C LEU A 156 6.08 -1.17 17.34
N GLY A 157 6.24 -1.65 16.12
CA GLY A 157 7.55 -2.11 15.63
C GLY A 157 8.41 -0.92 15.22
N THR A 158 9.71 -0.93 15.54
CA THR A 158 10.64 0.09 15.03
C THR A 158 11.03 -0.12 13.57
N THR A 159 10.86 -1.35 13.08
CA THR A 159 11.21 -1.80 11.72
C THR A 159 10.17 -2.79 11.19
N SER A 160 10.25 -3.12 9.90
CA SER A 160 9.51 -4.24 9.30
C SER A 160 9.77 -5.59 9.95
N ARG A 161 10.94 -5.81 10.57
CA ARG A 161 11.30 -7.10 11.19
C ARG A 161 10.45 -7.47 12.40
N THR A 162 9.87 -6.47 13.05
CA THR A 162 9.00 -6.64 14.22
C THR A 162 7.51 -6.59 13.87
N GLY A 163 7.17 -6.44 12.59
CA GLY A 163 5.79 -6.34 12.10
C GLY A 163 4.94 -7.56 12.45
N SER A 164 5.46 -8.77 12.21
CA SER A 164 4.79 -10.03 12.58
C SER A 164 4.58 -10.17 14.09
N TYR A 165 5.58 -9.77 14.90
CA TYR A 165 5.51 -9.82 16.35
C TYR A 165 4.37 -8.95 16.90
N VAL A 166 4.29 -7.68 16.48
CA VAL A 166 3.24 -6.78 16.98
C VAL A 166 1.85 -7.18 16.48
N LYS A 167 1.74 -7.69 15.25
CA LYS A 167 0.49 -8.28 14.72
C LYS A 167 0.03 -9.47 15.58
N GLN A 168 0.94 -10.38 15.89
CA GLN A 168 0.64 -11.58 16.68
C GLN A 168 0.30 -11.23 18.13
N LEU A 169 1.03 -10.30 18.75
CA LEU A 169 0.73 -9.81 20.09
C LEU A 169 -0.65 -9.14 20.15
N ALA A 170 -0.98 -8.29 19.17
CA ALA A 170 -2.30 -7.68 19.07
C ALA A 170 -3.41 -8.73 18.98
N ALA A 171 -3.21 -9.78 18.16
CA ALA A 171 -4.19 -10.84 17.96
C ALA A 171 -4.49 -11.60 19.26
N ARG A 172 -3.48 -11.87 20.09
CA ARG A 172 -3.64 -12.56 21.38
C ARG A 172 -4.40 -11.74 22.42
N LEU A 173 -4.25 -10.43 22.38
CA LEU A 173 -4.84 -9.51 23.34
C LEU A 173 -6.24 -9.02 22.92
N GLN A 174 -6.73 -9.34 21.70
CA GLN A 174 -8.03 -8.84 21.22
C GLN A 174 -9.19 -9.17 22.16
N ASP A 175 -9.19 -10.37 22.76
CA ASP A 175 -10.28 -10.80 23.64
C ASP A 175 -10.32 -10.05 24.99
N GLU A 176 -9.20 -9.47 25.43
CA GLU A 176 -9.11 -8.69 26.67
C GLU A 176 -10.00 -7.43 26.63
N LEU A 177 -10.15 -6.82 25.45
CA LEU A 177 -10.92 -5.58 25.26
C LEU A 177 -12.36 -5.68 25.76
N LYS A 178 -12.95 -6.89 25.80
CA LYS A 178 -14.29 -7.14 26.34
C LYS A 178 -14.44 -6.72 27.80
N ASN A 179 -13.34 -6.70 28.56
CA ASN A 179 -13.31 -6.36 29.99
C ASN A 179 -12.95 -4.88 30.25
N TYR A 180 -12.52 -4.13 29.23
CA TYR A 180 -11.98 -2.77 29.37
C TYR A 180 -12.67 -1.79 28.40
N PRO A 181 -13.92 -1.38 28.67
CA PRO A 181 -14.76 -0.64 27.72
C PRO A 181 -14.25 0.77 27.36
N GLN A 182 -13.33 1.35 28.15
CA GLN A 182 -12.73 2.66 27.86
C GLN A 182 -11.44 2.56 27.03
N VAL A 183 -10.99 1.34 26.70
CA VAL A 183 -9.87 1.10 25.79
C VAL A 183 -10.46 0.91 24.39
N ASP A 184 -10.26 1.89 23.51
CA ASP A 184 -10.83 1.90 22.17
C ASP A 184 -10.20 0.81 21.25
N GLY A 185 -9.00 0.32 21.60
CA GLY A 185 -8.35 -0.81 20.94
C GLY A 185 -6.96 -1.16 21.47
N ILE A 186 -6.50 -2.36 21.12
CA ILE A 186 -5.09 -2.78 21.21
C ILE A 186 -4.67 -3.08 19.78
N VAL A 187 -3.83 -2.24 19.19
CA VAL A 187 -3.63 -2.24 17.74
C VAL A 187 -2.15 -2.35 17.36
N PRO A 188 -1.82 -3.14 16.33
CA PRO A 188 -0.46 -3.21 15.81
C PRO A 188 -0.18 -2.03 14.88
N VAL A 189 1.02 -1.47 15.01
CA VAL A 189 1.63 -0.60 14.01
C VAL A 189 2.80 -1.37 13.42
N ALA A 190 2.49 -2.13 12.38
CA ALA A 190 3.46 -2.83 11.55
C ALA A 190 3.61 -2.09 10.21
N HIS A 191 4.84 -1.75 9.83
CA HIS A 191 5.17 -1.01 8.62
C HIS A 191 6.34 -1.67 7.86
N THR A 192 6.69 -1.17 6.68
CA THR A 192 7.67 -1.79 5.76
C THR A 192 9.10 -1.27 5.88
N GLU A 193 9.32 -0.24 6.71
CA GLU A 193 10.57 0.52 6.76
C GLU A 193 11.54 0.10 7.88
N GLY A 194 12.78 0.57 7.80
CA GLY A 194 13.77 0.49 8.90
C GLY A 194 14.75 -0.68 8.86
N ASP A 195 14.68 -1.53 7.82
CA ASP A 195 15.56 -2.71 7.68
C ASP A 195 16.69 -2.54 6.63
N THR A 196 17.02 -1.30 6.27
CA THR A 196 18.15 -0.99 5.40
C THR A 196 19.26 -0.37 6.23
N GLU A 197 20.52 -0.79 6.05
CA GLU A 197 21.66 -0.35 6.87
C GLU A 197 21.83 1.18 6.88
N GLN A 198 21.70 1.81 5.71
CA GLN A 198 21.76 3.27 5.55
C GLN A 198 20.54 3.75 4.73
N PRO A 199 19.37 3.92 5.36
CA PRO A 199 18.18 4.37 4.66
C PRO A 199 18.24 5.88 4.38
N ASN A 200 17.88 6.29 3.17
CA ASN A 200 17.73 7.70 2.80
C ASN A 200 16.58 8.37 3.57
N ASN A 201 15.59 7.60 4.03
CA ASN A 201 14.45 8.07 4.81
C ASN A 201 14.64 7.96 6.35
N LEU A 202 15.85 7.71 6.88
CA LEU A 202 16.06 7.47 8.32
C LEU A 202 15.47 8.57 9.22
N ALA A 203 15.75 9.84 8.92
CA ALA A 203 15.25 10.97 9.71
C ALA A 203 13.72 11.08 9.66
N LEU A 204 13.12 10.76 8.51
CA LEU A 204 11.68 10.71 8.32
C LEU A 204 11.07 9.59 9.17
N LEU A 205 11.66 8.39 9.14
CA LEU A 205 11.20 7.24 9.89
C LEU A 205 11.22 7.52 11.40
N LEU A 206 12.35 7.99 11.95
CA LEU A 206 12.48 8.32 13.37
C LEU A 206 11.45 9.38 13.82
N ARG A 207 11.24 10.41 12.99
CA ARG A 207 10.23 11.44 13.25
C ARG A 207 8.80 10.87 13.26
N THR A 208 8.51 9.96 12.34
CA THR A 208 7.20 9.32 12.22
C THR A 208 6.90 8.45 13.43
N LEU A 209 7.86 7.61 13.83
CA LEU A 209 7.75 6.78 15.03
C LEU A 209 7.58 7.63 16.30
N ALA A 210 8.35 8.71 16.43
CA ALA A 210 8.24 9.66 17.53
C ALA A 210 6.83 10.32 17.60
N GLY A 211 6.31 10.75 16.45
CA GLY A 211 4.97 11.32 16.33
C GLY A 211 3.86 10.32 16.69
N PHE A 212 3.97 9.06 16.25
CA PHE A 212 3.05 8.00 16.64
C PHE A 212 3.03 7.77 18.15
N ILE A 213 4.21 7.69 18.79
CA ILE A 213 4.34 7.44 20.23
C ILE A 213 3.62 8.50 21.06
N VAL A 214 3.73 9.78 20.69
CA VAL A 214 3.15 10.88 21.50
C VAL A 214 1.75 11.30 21.06
N ASN A 215 1.23 10.78 19.95
CA ASN A 215 -0.09 11.14 19.43
C ASN A 215 -1.15 11.03 20.54
N PRO A 216 -2.06 12.02 20.68
CA PRO A 216 -2.97 12.05 21.82
C PRO A 216 -3.98 10.88 21.86
N ASN A 217 -4.19 10.17 20.74
CA ASN A 217 -5.00 8.96 20.71
C ASN A 217 -4.34 7.74 21.37
N VAL A 218 -3.04 7.81 21.65
CA VAL A 218 -2.27 6.74 22.29
C VAL A 218 -2.40 6.86 23.82
N GLY A 219 -3.09 5.91 24.44
CA GLY A 219 -3.16 5.79 25.90
C GLY A 219 -1.89 5.16 26.47
N ALA A 220 -1.36 4.14 25.80
CA ALA A 220 -0.08 3.52 26.09
C ALA A 220 0.59 2.96 24.83
N VAL A 221 1.91 2.76 24.85
CA VAL A 221 2.65 2.20 23.70
C VAL A 221 3.77 1.26 24.13
N LEU A 222 3.81 0.08 23.52
CA LEU A 222 4.94 -0.85 23.58
C LEU A 222 5.76 -0.70 22.29
N ILE A 223 7.01 -0.26 22.41
CA ILE A 223 7.93 -0.09 21.28
C ILE A 223 8.87 -1.29 21.23
N VAL A 224 8.96 -1.96 20.08
CA VAL A 224 9.61 -3.26 19.95
C VAL A 224 10.68 -3.24 18.87
N ASP A 225 11.87 -3.76 19.21
CA ASP A 225 12.98 -4.00 18.28
C ASP A 225 13.66 -5.36 18.57
N TYR A 226 14.66 -5.74 17.78
CA TYR A 226 15.61 -6.81 18.12
C TYR A 226 16.93 -6.28 18.72
N GLY A 227 17.10 -4.96 18.79
CA GLY A 227 18.28 -4.29 19.37
C GLY A 227 19.56 -4.34 18.51
N ILE A 228 19.52 -5.01 17.36
CA ILE A 228 20.66 -5.18 16.43
C ILE A 228 20.40 -4.60 15.03
N GLU A 229 19.25 -3.99 14.84
CA GLU A 229 18.77 -3.50 13.55
C GLU A 229 19.21 -2.06 13.30
N SER A 230 19.02 -1.58 12.08
CA SER A 230 19.39 -0.23 11.67
C SER A 230 18.61 0.87 12.38
N VAL A 231 17.40 0.55 12.88
CA VAL A 231 16.60 1.44 13.73
C VAL A 231 16.22 0.72 15.02
N THR A 232 16.80 1.18 16.13
CA THR A 232 16.61 0.58 17.45
C THR A 232 15.75 1.44 18.36
N ASN A 233 15.25 0.84 19.43
CA ASN A 233 14.59 1.51 20.55
C ASN A 233 15.42 2.67 21.09
N GLN A 234 16.75 2.50 21.19
CA GLN A 234 17.67 3.54 21.66
C GLN A 234 17.67 4.75 20.72
N MET A 235 17.67 4.54 19.40
CA MET A 235 17.63 5.63 18.42
C MET A 235 16.30 6.38 18.46
N VAL A 236 15.18 5.65 18.59
CA VAL A 236 13.85 6.25 18.71
C VAL A 236 13.74 7.08 19.99
N GLU A 237 14.20 6.54 21.13
CA GLU A 237 14.22 7.27 22.40
C GLU A 237 15.12 8.51 22.33
N ALA A 238 16.33 8.39 21.78
CA ALA A 238 17.24 9.51 21.59
C ALA A 238 16.58 10.60 20.73
N TYR A 239 15.98 10.23 19.60
CA TYR A 239 15.29 11.17 18.72
C TYR A 239 14.16 11.93 19.45
N LEU A 240 13.30 11.20 20.17
CA LEU A 240 12.23 11.79 20.98
C LEU A 240 12.79 12.83 21.97
N ARG A 241 13.86 12.49 22.70
CA ARG A 241 14.45 13.35 23.73
C ARG A 241 15.15 14.56 23.13
N GLU A 242 15.97 14.38 22.10
CA GLU A 242 16.70 15.46 21.41
C GLU A 242 15.76 16.49 20.78
N HIS A 243 14.60 16.03 20.29
CA HIS A 243 13.61 16.89 19.63
C HIS A 243 12.47 17.32 20.56
N ASN A 244 12.59 17.09 21.87
CA ASN A 244 11.64 17.51 22.91
C ASN A 244 10.21 17.01 22.70
N TYR A 245 10.05 15.76 22.25
CA TYR A 245 8.77 15.08 22.28
C TYR A 245 8.39 14.73 23.73
N PRO A 246 7.10 14.83 24.12
CA PRO A 246 6.65 14.61 25.50
C PRO A 246 6.58 13.12 25.89
N LEU A 247 7.69 12.39 25.77
CA LEU A 247 7.76 10.94 26.02
C LEU A 247 7.38 10.57 27.46
N ASP A 248 7.80 11.38 28.44
CA ASP A 248 7.54 11.12 29.87
C ASP A 248 6.05 11.28 30.25
N GLU A 249 5.23 11.83 29.35
CA GLU A 249 3.77 11.98 29.50
C GLU A 249 2.99 10.86 28.78
N VAL A 250 3.69 9.84 28.28
CA VAL A 250 3.13 8.64 27.65
C VAL A 250 3.42 7.44 28.54
N LEU A 251 2.41 6.61 28.84
CA LEU A 251 2.64 5.30 29.44
C LEU A 251 3.30 4.41 28.39
N HIS A 252 4.59 4.08 28.56
CA HIS A 252 5.33 3.37 27.53
C HIS A 252 6.36 2.38 28.10
N ARG A 253 6.76 1.42 27.26
CA ARG A 253 7.92 0.54 27.47
C ARG A 253 8.63 0.30 26.15
N PHE A 254 9.96 0.23 26.21
CA PHE A 254 10.80 -0.29 25.14
C PHE A 254 11.14 -1.75 25.44
N LEU A 255 10.90 -2.64 24.48
CA LEU A 255 11.16 -4.07 24.58
C LEU A 255 12.07 -4.50 23.43
N SER A 256 13.23 -5.07 23.75
CA SER A 256 14.08 -5.73 22.76
C SER A 256 13.87 -7.24 22.83
N ILE A 257 13.43 -7.84 21.72
CA ILE A 257 13.18 -9.27 21.60
C ILE A 257 14.52 -10.03 21.69
N LYS A 258 14.61 -10.97 22.63
CA LYS A 258 15.79 -11.83 22.83
C LYS A 258 15.37 -13.27 23.13
N GLY A 259 16.02 -14.25 22.49
CA GLY A 259 15.63 -15.65 22.62
C GLY A 259 14.31 -15.98 21.91
N GLY A 260 13.56 -16.94 22.44
CA GLY A 260 12.37 -17.52 21.79
C GLY A 260 11.24 -16.54 21.48
N PHE A 261 10.66 -16.62 20.28
CA PHE A 261 9.57 -15.73 19.84
C PHE A 261 8.34 -15.80 20.77
N GLN A 262 7.96 -17.01 21.20
CA GLN A 262 6.82 -17.25 22.11
C GLN A 262 7.03 -16.67 23.52
N ASP A 263 8.25 -16.78 24.03
CA ASP A 263 8.59 -16.27 25.36
C ASP A 263 8.49 -14.73 25.37
N ASN A 264 8.95 -14.08 24.30
CA ASN A 264 8.84 -12.63 24.17
C ASN A 264 7.38 -12.17 24.01
N LEU A 265 6.54 -12.89 23.25
CA LEU A 265 5.12 -12.59 23.18
C LEU A 265 4.47 -12.62 24.57
N THR A 266 4.82 -13.62 25.39
CA THR A 266 4.34 -13.73 26.78
C THR A 266 4.77 -12.53 27.63
N ILE A 267 6.00 -12.04 27.47
CA ILE A 267 6.50 -10.82 28.12
C ILE A 267 5.69 -9.59 27.67
N GLY A 268 5.47 -9.45 26.36
CA GLY A 268 4.67 -8.37 25.79
C GLY A 268 3.22 -8.38 26.29
N GLU A 269 2.60 -9.55 26.39
CA GLU A 269 1.25 -9.75 26.91
C GLU A 269 1.15 -9.26 28.36
N ALA A 270 2.08 -9.68 29.23
CA ALA A 270 2.10 -9.27 30.63
C ALA A 270 2.23 -7.74 30.78
N ILE A 271 3.10 -7.09 29.99
CA ILE A 271 3.26 -5.63 30.00
C ILE A 271 1.94 -4.94 29.65
N VAL A 272 1.26 -5.39 28.59
CA VAL A 272 0.00 -4.77 28.16
C VAL A 272 -1.10 -5.02 29.18
N GLN A 273 -1.20 -6.24 29.72
CA GLN A 273 -2.18 -6.60 30.75
C GLN A 273 -2.05 -5.71 32.00
N ASP A 274 -0.83 -5.41 32.42
CA ASP A 274 -0.56 -4.49 33.54
C ASP A 274 -1.04 -3.05 33.27
N TRP A 275 -1.06 -2.63 31.99
CA TRP A 275 -1.54 -1.30 31.60
C TRP A 275 -3.06 -1.19 31.49
N LEU A 276 -3.75 -2.29 31.18
CA LEU A 276 -5.19 -2.27 30.88
C LEU A 276 -6.03 -1.54 31.95
N PRO A 277 -5.86 -1.79 33.27
CA PRO A 277 -6.61 -1.04 34.28
C PRO A 277 -6.33 0.46 34.27
N THR A 278 -5.07 0.87 34.05
CA THR A 278 -4.66 2.28 34.03
C THR A 278 -5.23 3.00 32.82
N VAL A 279 -5.11 2.39 31.63
CA VAL A 279 -5.63 2.98 30.39
C VAL A 279 -7.16 3.03 30.44
N ASN A 280 -7.81 2.00 30.98
CA ASN A 280 -9.27 1.96 31.13
C ASN A 280 -9.83 2.98 32.14
N ALA A 281 -9.02 3.46 33.09
CA ALA A 281 -9.42 4.50 34.03
C ALA A 281 -9.40 5.92 33.42
N MET A 282 -8.90 6.07 32.20
CA MET A 282 -8.89 7.35 31.48
C MET A 282 -10.29 7.62 30.91
N GLU A 283 -10.94 8.68 31.37
CA GLU A 283 -12.31 9.02 30.97
C GLU A 283 -12.34 10.11 29.92
N ARG A 284 -13.40 10.10 29.09
CA ARG A 284 -13.70 11.22 28.19
C ARG A 284 -14.25 12.40 28.98
N THR A 285 -13.78 13.59 28.67
CA THR A 285 -14.26 14.87 29.21
C THR A 285 -14.76 15.78 28.10
N ALA A 286 -15.57 16.77 28.42
CA ALA A 286 -15.97 17.80 27.45
C ALA A 286 -14.76 18.70 27.15
N GLU A 287 -14.28 18.65 25.91
CA GLU A 287 -13.04 19.27 25.46
C GLU A 287 -13.30 20.20 24.29
N SER A 288 -12.59 21.33 24.24
CA SER A 288 -12.73 22.29 23.13
C SER A 288 -12.34 21.64 21.81
N ILE A 289 -13.13 21.86 20.75
CA ILE A 289 -12.78 21.36 19.41
C ILE A 289 -11.52 22.02 18.84
N SER A 290 -10.99 23.06 19.47
CA SER A 290 -9.65 23.61 19.18
C SER A 290 -8.52 22.58 19.31
N HIS A 291 -8.76 21.48 20.01
CA HIS A 291 -7.80 20.37 20.12
C HIS A 291 -7.88 19.36 18.96
N LEU A 292 -8.84 19.50 18.05
CA LEU A 292 -8.91 18.66 16.85
C LEU A 292 -7.87 19.11 15.82
N LYS A 293 -7.10 18.14 15.35
CA LYS A 293 -6.13 18.27 14.28
C LYS A 293 -6.53 17.26 13.20
N ILE A 294 -6.97 17.75 12.05
CA ILE A 294 -7.56 16.90 11.02
C ILE A 294 -6.58 16.68 9.87
N GLY A 295 -6.41 15.43 9.44
CA GLY A 295 -5.75 15.10 8.19
C GLY A 295 -6.73 15.19 7.03
N LEU A 296 -6.34 15.79 5.92
CA LEU A 296 -7.14 15.90 4.69
C LEU A 296 -6.46 15.07 3.61
N GLN A 297 -7.04 13.92 3.28
CA GLN A 297 -6.45 12.95 2.36
C GLN A 297 -7.39 12.66 1.20
N CYS A 298 -6.84 12.45 0.01
CA CYS A 298 -7.53 11.84 -1.12
C CYS A 298 -7.16 10.35 -1.26
N GLY A 299 -8.03 9.57 -1.88
CA GLY A 299 -7.66 8.26 -2.41
C GLY A 299 -8.05 8.16 -3.88
N GLY A 300 -9.00 7.28 -4.22
CA GLY A 300 -9.49 7.13 -5.59
C GLY A 300 -10.26 8.35 -6.11
N SER A 301 -9.53 9.37 -6.55
CA SER A 301 -10.06 10.61 -7.16
C SER A 301 -10.87 10.36 -8.43
N ASP A 302 -11.89 11.17 -8.63
CA ASP A 302 -12.72 11.26 -9.85
C ASP A 302 -12.94 12.72 -10.27
N ALA A 303 -13.62 12.94 -11.39
CA ALA A 303 -13.93 14.28 -11.91
C ALA A 303 -14.79 15.14 -10.95
N PHE A 304 -15.50 14.53 -10.00
CA PHE A 304 -16.40 15.19 -9.07
C PHE A 304 -15.76 15.53 -7.72
N SER A 305 -14.54 15.02 -7.47
CA SER A 305 -13.81 15.20 -6.22
C SER A 305 -13.58 16.69 -5.92
N GLY A 306 -13.12 17.45 -6.92
CA GLY A 306 -12.94 18.92 -6.81
C GLY A 306 -14.24 19.73 -6.80
N ILE A 307 -15.39 19.12 -7.09
CA ILE A 307 -16.71 19.79 -7.15
C ILE A 307 -17.48 19.62 -5.83
N SER A 308 -17.32 18.47 -5.16
CA SER A 308 -18.14 18.07 -4.02
C SER A 308 -17.29 17.83 -2.76
N ALA A 309 -16.66 16.66 -2.65
CA ALA A 309 -15.98 16.21 -1.43
C ALA A 309 -14.80 17.11 -1.02
N ASN A 310 -13.94 17.53 -1.96
CA ASN A 310 -12.78 18.35 -1.62
C ASN A 310 -13.19 19.76 -1.13
N PRO A 311 -14.12 20.49 -1.79
CA PRO A 311 -14.70 21.70 -1.24
C PRO A 311 -15.37 21.51 0.13
N LEU A 312 -16.06 20.39 0.36
CA LEU A 312 -16.65 20.08 1.67
C LEU A 312 -15.58 19.98 2.77
N LEU A 313 -14.45 19.35 2.48
CA LEU A 313 -13.30 19.32 3.39
C LEU A 313 -12.70 20.72 3.60
N GLY A 314 -12.63 21.55 2.56
CA GLY A 314 -12.24 22.95 2.66
C GLY A 314 -13.12 23.74 3.63
N TRP A 315 -14.44 23.55 3.53
CA TRP A 315 -15.42 24.15 4.43
C TRP A 315 -15.23 23.69 5.88
N ILE A 316 -15.05 22.37 6.10
CA ILE A 316 -14.81 21.79 7.43
C ILE A 316 -13.51 22.33 8.04
N ALA A 317 -12.44 22.40 7.25
CA ALA A 317 -11.14 22.92 7.68
C ALA A 317 -11.24 24.41 8.06
N GLN A 318 -11.92 25.22 7.23
CA GLN A 318 -12.16 26.63 7.51
C GLN A 318 -12.89 26.81 8.85
N GLU A 319 -13.98 26.10 9.08
CA GLU A 319 -14.76 26.23 10.31
C GLU A 319 -13.97 25.75 11.53
N LEU A 320 -13.26 24.62 11.43
CA LEU A 320 -12.42 24.12 12.52
C LEU A 320 -11.30 25.11 12.91
N ILE A 321 -10.63 25.71 11.92
CA ILE A 321 -9.57 26.70 12.16
C ILE A 321 -10.12 27.94 12.88
N ARG A 322 -11.36 28.36 12.56
CA ARG A 322 -12.02 29.48 13.26
C ARG A 322 -12.35 29.16 14.73
N TYR A 323 -12.50 27.88 15.08
CA TYR A 323 -12.58 27.43 16.47
C TYR A 323 -11.20 27.16 17.10
N GLY A 324 -10.09 27.42 16.40
CA GLY A 324 -8.73 27.27 16.90
C GLY A 324 -8.11 25.88 16.70
N GLY A 325 -8.71 25.03 15.86
CA GLY A 325 -8.12 23.73 15.47
C GLY A 325 -7.11 23.85 14.33
N ALA A 326 -6.67 22.70 13.81
CA ALA A 326 -5.74 22.64 12.68
C ALA A 326 -6.20 21.65 11.60
N ALA A 327 -5.84 21.94 10.35
CA ALA A 327 -6.07 21.05 9.21
C ALA A 327 -4.76 20.86 8.43
N ASN A 328 -4.47 19.62 8.05
CA ASN A 328 -3.25 19.24 7.33
C ASN A 328 -3.60 18.68 5.95
N LEU A 329 -3.23 19.42 4.90
CA LEU A 329 -3.23 18.94 3.52
C LEU A 329 -1.83 18.42 3.17
N ALA A 330 -1.75 17.27 2.55
CA ALA A 330 -0.48 16.63 2.20
C ALA A 330 -0.39 16.45 0.66
N GLU A 331 0.13 15.32 0.17
CA GLU A 331 0.07 14.90 -1.24
C GLU A 331 0.77 15.89 -2.20
N THR A 332 2.10 16.03 -2.11
CA THR A 332 2.89 17.02 -2.85
C THR A 332 2.71 16.90 -4.37
N ASP A 333 2.71 15.68 -4.91
CA ASP A 333 2.49 15.43 -6.33
C ASP A 333 1.08 15.84 -6.78
N GLU A 334 0.06 15.65 -5.92
CA GLU A 334 -1.31 16.08 -6.18
C GLU A 334 -1.53 17.59 -6.01
N LEU A 335 -0.50 18.40 -5.74
CA LEU A 335 -0.60 19.86 -5.75
C LEU A 335 0.25 20.52 -6.84
N ILE A 336 0.99 19.73 -7.62
CA ILE A 336 1.74 20.21 -8.78
C ILE A 336 0.79 20.82 -9.80
N GLY A 337 1.03 22.08 -10.16
CA GLY A 337 0.17 22.85 -11.07
C GLY A 337 -0.98 23.59 -10.38
N ALA A 338 -1.19 23.39 -9.08
CA ALA A 338 -2.19 24.11 -8.28
C ALA A 338 -1.58 25.26 -7.45
N GLU A 339 -0.30 25.58 -7.66
CA GLU A 339 0.41 26.64 -6.96
C GLU A 339 -0.31 28.00 -7.01
N PRO A 340 -0.91 28.44 -8.16
CA PRO A 340 -1.68 29.68 -8.21
C PRO A 340 -2.85 29.73 -7.21
N TYR A 341 -3.45 28.57 -6.91
CA TYR A 341 -4.57 28.46 -5.97
C TYR A 341 -4.09 28.36 -4.53
N VAL A 342 -3.11 27.49 -4.27
CA VAL A 342 -2.55 27.27 -2.93
C VAL A 342 -1.94 28.56 -2.37
N LEU A 343 -1.20 29.29 -3.22
CA LEU A 343 -0.46 30.49 -2.84
C LEU A 343 -1.25 31.79 -2.97
N GLN A 344 -2.55 31.74 -3.29
CA GLN A 344 -3.40 32.92 -3.37
C GLN A 344 -3.51 33.67 -2.02
N LYS A 345 -3.50 32.92 -0.92
CA LYS A 345 -3.47 33.45 0.45
C LYS A 345 -2.47 32.67 1.28
N VAL A 346 -1.39 33.33 1.69
CA VAL A 346 -0.33 32.73 2.48
C VAL A 346 -0.02 33.66 3.65
N ARG A 347 0.34 33.08 4.80
CA ARG A 347 0.72 33.82 6.00
C ARG A 347 1.88 34.78 5.73
N ASP A 348 2.96 34.31 5.13
CA ASP A 348 4.18 35.06 4.86
C ASP A 348 4.95 34.46 3.67
N ILE A 349 5.95 35.20 3.19
CA ILE A 349 6.73 34.82 2.01
C ILE A 349 7.55 33.55 2.24
N GLU A 350 8.03 33.31 3.46
CA GLU A 350 8.85 32.14 3.76
C GLU A 350 8.03 30.85 3.71
N THR A 351 6.76 30.91 4.13
CA THR A 351 5.81 29.79 3.95
C THR A 351 5.60 29.49 2.47
N ALA A 352 5.45 30.52 1.62
CA ALA A 352 5.30 30.34 0.18
C ALA A 352 6.56 29.74 -0.46
N ARG A 353 7.75 30.23 -0.09
CA ARG A 353 9.03 29.68 -0.55
C ARG A 353 9.21 28.23 -0.12
N LYS A 354 8.94 27.91 1.15
CA LYS A 354 9.04 26.54 1.66
C LYS A 354 8.12 25.58 0.91
N PHE A 355 6.87 25.97 0.63
CA PHE A 355 5.97 25.18 -0.20
C PHE A 355 6.57 24.88 -1.59
N LEU A 356 7.06 25.92 -2.29
CA LEU A 356 7.67 25.75 -3.61
C LEU A 356 8.93 24.88 -3.58
N THR A 357 9.78 25.04 -2.54
CA THR A 357 10.97 24.18 -2.35
C THR A 357 10.59 22.71 -2.19
N LEU A 358 9.56 22.40 -1.39
CA LEU A 358 9.10 21.01 -1.22
C LEU A 358 8.61 20.41 -2.54
N VAL A 359 7.89 21.18 -3.36
CA VAL A 359 7.46 20.75 -4.70
C VAL A 359 8.67 20.42 -5.60
N GLU A 360 9.68 21.30 -5.64
CA GLU A 360 10.88 21.09 -6.45
C GLU A 360 11.74 19.91 -5.95
N GLU A 361 11.90 19.76 -4.64
CA GLU A 361 12.60 18.63 -4.04
C GLU A 361 11.90 17.30 -4.34
N PHE A 362 10.56 17.29 -4.34
CA PHE A 362 9.78 16.11 -4.72
C PHE A 362 9.99 15.76 -6.21
N ARG A 363 9.92 16.75 -7.12
CA ARG A 363 10.20 16.55 -8.55
C ARG A 363 11.60 15.98 -8.77
N ALA A 364 12.62 16.56 -8.12
CA ALA A 364 13.99 16.08 -8.24
C ALA A 364 14.13 14.63 -7.77
N ARG A 365 13.54 14.30 -6.62
CA ARG A 365 13.58 12.95 -6.05
C ARG A 365 12.96 11.90 -6.96
N THR A 366 11.80 12.21 -7.56
CA THR A 366 11.14 11.29 -8.50
C THR A 366 11.94 11.12 -9.80
N ALA A 367 12.54 12.19 -10.31
CA ALA A 367 13.35 12.17 -11.53
C ALA A 367 14.60 11.28 -11.41
N TRP A 368 15.24 11.19 -10.23
CA TRP A 368 16.37 10.27 -9.98
C TRP A 368 16.03 8.81 -10.25
N HIS A 369 14.74 8.48 -10.19
CA HIS A 369 14.22 7.13 -10.37
C HIS A 369 13.60 6.91 -11.76
N GLY A 370 13.72 7.89 -12.66
CA GLY A 370 13.10 7.86 -13.99
C GLY A 370 11.60 8.11 -13.99
N ALA A 371 11.03 8.50 -12.85
CA ALA A 371 9.63 8.89 -12.72
C ALA A 371 9.46 10.39 -12.97
N ASN A 372 8.28 10.78 -13.44
CA ASN A 372 7.86 12.18 -13.49
C ASN A 372 6.71 12.37 -12.49
N ALA A 373 6.87 13.30 -11.53
CA ALA A 373 5.82 13.65 -10.58
C ALA A 373 4.52 14.13 -11.27
N GLU A 374 4.61 14.68 -12.49
CA GLU A 374 3.46 15.06 -13.32
C GLU A 374 2.83 13.89 -14.09
N GLY A 375 3.36 12.66 -13.95
CA GLY A 375 2.86 11.46 -14.63
C GLY A 375 1.53 10.94 -14.10
N ASN A 376 1.08 11.42 -12.95
CA ASN A 376 -0.27 11.25 -12.37
C ASN A 376 -1.24 12.17 -13.16
N PRO A 377 -2.48 11.80 -13.59
CA PRO A 377 -3.37 10.71 -13.20
C PRO A 377 -3.14 9.33 -13.85
N SER A 378 -3.55 8.27 -13.13
CA SER A 378 -3.57 6.88 -13.62
C SER A 378 -4.54 6.67 -14.81
N GLY A 379 -4.42 5.54 -15.50
CA GLY A 379 -5.36 5.15 -16.57
C GLY A 379 -6.82 5.06 -16.09
N GLY A 380 -7.05 4.57 -14.86
CA GLY A 380 -8.37 4.53 -14.25
C GLY A 380 -8.96 5.92 -13.95
N ASN A 381 -8.13 6.88 -13.55
CA ASN A 381 -8.55 8.27 -13.36
C ASN A 381 -8.87 8.94 -14.71
N LYS A 382 -8.04 8.72 -15.74
CA LYS A 382 -8.27 9.22 -17.11
C LYS A 382 -9.58 8.70 -17.69
N TYR A 383 -9.89 7.42 -17.48
CA TYR A 383 -11.18 6.82 -17.85
C TYR A 383 -12.38 7.54 -17.19
N ARG A 384 -12.20 8.11 -16.00
CA ARG A 384 -13.25 8.77 -15.21
C ARG A 384 -13.22 10.31 -15.30
N GLY A 385 -12.53 10.86 -16.30
CA GLY A 385 -12.60 12.29 -16.60
C GLY A 385 -11.55 13.18 -15.92
N LEU A 386 -10.54 12.60 -15.26
CA LEU A 386 -9.36 13.35 -14.80
C LEU A 386 -8.26 13.28 -15.86
N TYR A 387 -8.16 14.32 -16.68
CA TYR A 387 -7.41 14.28 -17.92
C TYR A 387 -5.89 14.38 -17.75
N ASN A 388 -5.42 15.16 -16.79
CA ASN A 388 -4.01 15.44 -16.53
C ASN A 388 -3.77 15.90 -15.08
N ILE A 389 -2.50 16.09 -14.71
CA ILE A 389 -2.10 16.47 -13.35
C ILE A 389 -2.72 17.79 -12.93
N TYR A 390 -2.69 18.82 -13.78
CA TYR A 390 -3.21 20.16 -13.46
C TYR A 390 -4.66 20.12 -12.99
N LEU A 391 -5.52 19.40 -13.73
CA LEU A 391 -6.92 19.29 -13.39
C LEU A 391 -7.15 18.54 -12.06
N LYS A 392 -6.38 17.47 -11.84
CA LYS A 392 -6.40 16.71 -10.59
C LYS A 392 -5.95 17.60 -9.43
N SER A 393 -4.85 18.31 -9.60
CA SER A 393 -4.24 19.13 -8.55
C SER A 393 -5.08 20.33 -8.16
N ILE A 394 -5.67 21.03 -9.12
CA ILE A 394 -6.61 22.13 -8.81
C ILE A 394 -7.78 21.58 -7.99
N GLY A 395 -8.30 20.40 -8.36
CA GLY A 395 -9.36 19.71 -7.61
C GLY A 395 -8.94 19.29 -6.21
N ALA A 396 -7.72 18.77 -6.03
CA ALA A 396 -7.15 18.39 -4.73
C ALA A 396 -6.94 19.62 -3.82
N ALA A 397 -6.44 20.71 -4.39
CA ALA A 397 -6.19 21.97 -3.68
C ALA A 397 -7.48 22.59 -3.11
N ARG A 398 -8.67 22.27 -3.65
CA ARG A 398 -9.98 22.68 -3.10
C ARG A 398 -10.25 22.21 -1.66
N LYS A 399 -9.44 21.28 -1.13
CA LYS A 399 -9.41 20.94 0.31
C LYS A 399 -8.95 22.11 1.19
N LYS A 400 -8.39 23.18 0.60
CA LYS A 400 -8.17 24.48 1.22
C LYS A 400 -9.21 25.48 0.70
N ASP A 401 -10.14 25.91 1.54
CA ASP A 401 -11.10 26.96 1.15
C ASP A 401 -10.39 28.26 0.68
N PRO A 402 -10.91 29.01 -0.32
CA PRO A 402 -10.32 30.28 -0.76
C PRO A 402 -10.24 31.36 0.31
N ALA A 403 -11.07 31.30 1.36
CA ALA A 403 -10.99 32.21 2.50
C ALA A 403 -9.77 31.90 3.37
N THR A 404 -9.38 30.64 3.47
CA THR A 404 -8.32 30.12 4.32
C THR A 404 -6.94 30.36 3.71
N ARG A 405 -6.04 30.95 4.49
CA ARG A 405 -4.63 31.10 4.10
C ARG A 405 -3.83 29.83 4.41
N LEU A 406 -2.78 29.56 3.66
CA LEU A 406 -1.75 28.62 4.06
C LEU A 406 -0.93 29.23 5.22
N ASP A 407 -0.98 28.60 6.39
CA ASP A 407 -0.27 29.09 7.58
C ASP A 407 1.14 28.52 7.71
N TYR A 408 1.36 27.28 7.27
CA TYR A 408 2.63 26.57 7.42
C TYR A 408 2.84 25.56 6.28
N ALA A 409 4.08 25.44 5.81
CA ALA A 409 4.56 24.34 4.99
C ALA A 409 5.61 23.55 5.80
N ILE A 410 5.41 22.25 5.99
CA ILE A 410 6.22 21.43 6.90
C ILE A 410 6.74 20.17 6.20
N ASP A 411 7.88 19.66 6.68
CA ASP A 411 8.40 18.37 6.24
C ASP A 411 7.52 17.24 6.78
N TYR A 412 7.53 16.09 6.10
CA TYR A 412 6.79 14.88 6.49
C TYR A 412 6.90 14.56 7.99
N GLY A 413 5.76 14.33 8.65
CA GLY A 413 5.68 13.91 10.05
C GLY A 413 6.06 14.98 11.09
N SER A 414 6.31 16.23 10.68
CA SER A 414 6.68 17.30 11.62
C SER A 414 5.50 17.71 12.51
N PRO A 415 5.67 17.90 13.83
CA PRO A 415 4.56 18.23 14.72
C PRO A 415 3.87 19.56 14.38
N MET A 416 2.54 19.54 14.25
CA MET A 416 1.72 20.74 14.14
C MET A 416 1.52 21.36 15.53
N LYS A 417 2.18 22.49 15.81
CA LYS A 417 2.20 23.13 17.13
C LYS A 417 1.08 24.15 17.33
N GLU A 418 0.66 24.82 16.26
CA GLU A 418 -0.28 25.94 16.31
C GLU A 418 -1.58 25.61 15.57
N SER A 419 -2.61 26.42 15.77
CA SER A 419 -3.82 26.38 14.94
C SER A 419 -3.53 26.91 13.53
N GLY A 420 -4.24 26.41 12.52
CA GLY A 420 -4.14 26.91 11.15
C GLY A 420 -4.19 25.83 10.09
N PHE A 421 -3.99 26.24 8.83
CA PHE A 421 -3.93 25.34 7.70
C PHE A 421 -2.47 25.00 7.36
N TYR A 422 -2.15 23.71 7.41
CA TYR A 422 -0.82 23.17 7.14
C TYR A 422 -0.80 22.50 5.76
N PHE A 423 0.30 22.69 5.05
CA PHE A 423 0.75 21.80 3.98
C PHE A 423 1.90 20.94 4.50
N MET A 424 1.87 19.63 4.26
CA MET A 424 2.95 18.69 4.63
C MET A 424 3.49 17.95 3.41
N ASP A 425 4.82 17.95 3.24
CA ASP A 425 5.46 17.14 2.20
C ASP A 425 5.17 15.65 2.39
N SER A 426 4.70 14.99 1.33
CA SER A 426 4.43 13.55 1.28
C SER A 426 4.11 13.12 -0.17
N PRO A 427 4.22 11.83 -0.49
CA PRO A 427 3.63 11.31 -1.73
C PRO A 427 2.10 11.27 -1.62
N GLY A 428 1.41 11.27 -2.74
CA GLY A 428 -0.04 11.09 -2.87
C GLY A 428 -0.52 9.69 -2.47
N ASN A 429 0.38 8.71 -2.31
CA ASN A 429 0.03 7.40 -1.77
C ASN A 429 -0.71 7.50 -0.41
N ASP A 430 -1.95 7.02 -0.40
CA ASP A 430 -2.92 7.12 0.69
C ASP A 430 -2.33 6.88 2.09
N LEU A 431 -1.71 5.71 2.30
CA LEU A 431 -1.25 5.30 3.64
C LEU A 431 0.03 6.02 4.04
N GLU A 432 0.93 6.24 3.08
CA GLU A 432 2.18 6.95 3.32
C GLU A 432 1.92 8.40 3.72
N SER A 433 1.02 9.10 3.03
CA SER A 433 0.60 10.45 3.43
C SER A 433 -0.06 10.47 4.82
N VAL A 434 -1.03 9.58 5.06
CA VAL A 434 -1.77 9.52 6.33
C VAL A 434 -0.84 9.24 7.51
N ALA A 435 0.16 8.35 7.35
CA ALA A 435 1.15 8.11 8.39
C ALA A 435 1.90 9.39 8.80
N GLY A 436 2.28 10.23 7.83
CA GLY A 436 2.88 11.53 8.11
C GLY A 436 1.91 12.47 8.84
N GLN A 437 0.63 12.50 8.44
CA GLN A 437 -0.39 13.34 9.08
C GLN A 437 -0.63 12.93 10.53
N VAL A 438 -0.69 11.63 10.81
CA VAL A 438 -0.85 11.09 12.17
C VAL A 438 0.38 11.39 13.02
N ALA A 439 1.58 11.24 12.48
CA ALA A 439 2.82 11.61 13.17
C ALA A 439 2.92 13.12 13.45
N ALA A 440 2.41 13.95 12.53
CA ALA A 440 2.29 15.40 12.72
C ALA A 440 1.27 15.80 13.82
N GLY A 441 0.49 14.82 14.32
CA GLY A 441 -0.41 14.97 15.45
C GLY A 441 -1.90 14.97 15.09
N CYS A 442 -2.28 14.59 13.88
CA CYS A 442 -3.70 14.45 13.53
C CYS A 442 -4.37 13.39 14.41
N ASN A 443 -5.55 13.72 14.94
CA ASN A 443 -6.37 12.86 15.79
C ASN A 443 -7.75 12.54 15.16
N LEU A 444 -7.97 12.97 13.92
CA LEU A 444 -9.09 12.59 13.05
C LEU A 444 -8.62 12.74 11.59
N ILE A 445 -9.04 11.83 10.70
CA ILE A 445 -8.70 11.90 9.28
C ILE A 445 -9.98 12.02 8.46
N PHE A 446 -10.02 12.95 7.51
CA PHE A 446 -11.01 12.99 6.45
C PHE A 446 -10.40 12.42 5.18
N PHE A 447 -11.08 11.42 4.62
CA PHE A 447 -10.60 10.69 3.46
C PHE A 447 -11.62 10.81 2.33
N THR A 448 -11.32 11.58 1.28
CA THR A 448 -12.21 11.74 0.13
C THR A 448 -11.98 10.65 -0.91
N THR A 449 -13.05 10.18 -1.53
CA THR A 449 -12.96 9.15 -2.55
C THR A 449 -14.12 9.17 -3.54
N GLY A 450 -13.82 9.15 -4.82
CA GLY A 450 -14.82 8.99 -5.88
C GLY A 450 -15.17 7.54 -6.19
N ASN A 451 -14.25 6.62 -5.88
CA ASN A 451 -14.43 5.20 -6.15
C ASN A 451 -14.84 4.37 -4.93
N GLY A 452 -14.64 4.91 -3.72
CA GLY A 452 -14.99 4.22 -2.48
C GLY A 452 -13.79 3.55 -1.81
N SER A 453 -12.75 4.33 -1.52
CA SER A 453 -11.61 3.83 -0.78
C SER A 453 -12.00 3.35 0.60
N ILE A 454 -11.43 2.23 1.05
CA ILE A 454 -11.70 1.63 2.36
C ILE A 454 -10.55 1.83 3.34
N THR A 455 -9.55 2.65 2.98
CA THR A 455 -8.36 2.91 3.80
C THR A 455 -8.70 3.40 5.20
N ASN A 456 -8.08 2.79 6.22
CA ASN A 456 -8.22 3.17 7.63
C ASN A 456 -6.86 3.11 8.34
N PHE A 457 -6.69 3.95 9.35
CA PHE A 457 -5.51 3.97 10.22
C PHE A 457 -5.83 3.33 11.60
N PRO A 458 -4.92 2.56 12.23
CA PRO A 458 -5.26 1.69 13.35
C PRO A 458 -5.73 2.41 14.63
N PHE A 459 -5.25 3.62 14.91
CA PHE A 459 -5.59 4.36 16.15
C PHE A 459 -6.09 5.79 15.92
N VAL A 460 -6.35 6.17 14.67
CA VAL A 460 -6.93 7.48 14.33
C VAL A 460 -8.18 7.26 13.49
N PRO A 461 -9.36 7.73 13.95
CA PRO A 461 -10.60 7.52 13.21
C PRO A 461 -10.53 8.17 11.82
N THR A 462 -10.94 7.41 10.80
CA THR A 462 -10.99 7.86 9.40
C THR A 462 -12.45 8.01 8.98
N VAL A 463 -12.84 9.25 8.64
CA VAL A 463 -14.15 9.64 8.13
C VAL A 463 -14.10 9.64 6.60
N LYS A 464 -14.83 8.72 5.98
CA LYS A 464 -14.83 8.53 4.52
C LYS A 464 -15.94 9.34 3.85
N VAL A 465 -15.55 10.13 2.85
CA VAL A 465 -16.43 11.07 2.15
C VAL A 465 -16.49 10.75 0.66
N VAL A 466 -17.69 10.40 0.16
CA VAL A 466 -17.88 9.99 -1.24
C VAL A 466 -18.43 11.13 -2.10
N THR A 467 -17.91 11.25 -3.32
CA THR A 467 -18.17 12.39 -4.24
C THR A 467 -19.56 12.40 -4.90
N THR A 468 -20.21 11.25 -5.02
CA THR A 468 -21.49 11.10 -5.73
C THR A 468 -22.48 10.24 -4.93
N THR A 469 -23.76 10.60 -4.99
CA THR A 469 -24.83 9.90 -4.26
C THR A 469 -25.00 8.46 -4.72
N ARG A 470 -24.89 8.21 -6.04
CA ARG A 470 -24.95 6.87 -6.60
C ARG A 470 -23.88 5.95 -6.02
N ARG A 471 -22.63 6.44 -5.91
CA ARG A 471 -21.54 5.65 -5.32
C ARG A 471 -21.73 5.45 -3.83
N TYR A 472 -22.19 6.48 -3.11
CA TYR A 472 -22.52 6.36 -1.69
C TYR A 472 -23.57 5.26 -1.44
N GLN A 473 -24.65 5.22 -2.23
CA GLN A 473 -25.68 4.19 -2.09
C GLN A 473 -25.16 2.77 -2.36
N LEU A 474 -24.22 2.62 -3.31
CA LEU A 474 -23.58 1.33 -3.60
C LEU A 474 -22.71 0.84 -2.43
N LEU A 475 -22.09 1.77 -1.70
CA LEU A 475 -21.08 1.52 -0.66
C LEU A 475 -21.51 2.05 0.72
N ALA A 476 -22.82 2.10 0.99
CA ALA A 476 -23.35 2.78 2.18
C ALA A 476 -22.89 2.13 3.51
N ASN A 477 -22.49 0.86 3.46
CA ASN A 477 -21.94 0.13 4.61
C ASN A 477 -20.44 0.41 4.84
N ASP A 478 -19.77 1.09 3.90
CA ASP A 478 -18.33 1.35 3.91
C ASP A 478 -18.01 2.87 3.94
N MET A 479 -19.01 3.75 3.94
CA MET A 479 -18.84 5.21 3.74
C MET A 479 -19.61 6.03 4.77
N ASP A 480 -18.97 7.05 5.35
CA ASP A 480 -19.56 7.88 6.40
C ASP A 480 -20.43 9.02 5.82
N ILE A 481 -19.96 9.73 4.79
CA ILE A 481 -20.57 10.98 4.31
C ILE A 481 -20.81 10.93 2.79
N ASN A 482 -22.01 11.36 2.36
CA ASN A 482 -22.37 11.55 0.97
C ASN A 482 -22.18 13.02 0.54
N ALA A 483 -21.05 13.37 -0.06
CA ALA A 483 -20.85 14.71 -0.62
C ALA A 483 -21.59 14.93 -1.95
N GLY A 484 -22.08 13.85 -2.57
CA GLY A 484 -22.91 13.90 -3.78
C GLY A 484 -24.21 14.69 -3.62
N GLN A 485 -24.70 14.86 -2.39
CA GLN A 485 -25.88 15.67 -2.11
C GLN A 485 -25.72 17.13 -2.59
N TYR A 486 -24.49 17.65 -2.64
CA TYR A 486 -24.21 18.96 -3.21
C TYR A 486 -24.60 19.01 -4.69
N GLN A 487 -24.29 17.95 -5.44
CA GLN A 487 -24.63 17.84 -6.86
C GLN A 487 -26.13 17.62 -7.09
N ASP A 488 -26.82 17.07 -6.09
CA ASP A 488 -28.27 16.83 -6.06
C ASP A 488 -29.08 18.06 -5.61
N GLY A 489 -28.41 19.18 -5.30
CA GLY A 489 -29.03 20.48 -5.02
C GLY A 489 -28.96 20.97 -3.57
N MET A 490 -28.35 20.20 -2.66
CA MET A 490 -28.08 20.69 -1.30
C MET A 490 -27.01 21.77 -1.34
N SER A 491 -27.15 22.82 -0.52
CA SER A 491 -26.09 23.85 -0.42
C SER A 491 -24.84 23.31 0.29
N MET A 492 -23.66 23.83 -0.06
CA MET A 492 -22.41 23.45 0.62
C MET A 492 -22.45 23.80 2.11
N ASP A 493 -23.12 24.89 2.51
CA ASP A 493 -23.26 25.27 3.92
C ASP A 493 -24.11 24.28 4.73
N GLU A 494 -25.19 23.77 4.13
CA GLU A 494 -26.05 22.78 4.79
C GLU A 494 -25.32 21.42 4.90
N LEU A 495 -24.72 20.97 3.81
CA LEU A 495 -23.91 19.75 3.78
C LEU A 495 -22.72 19.84 4.75
N GLY A 496 -22.03 20.98 4.77
CA GLY A 496 -20.91 21.31 5.66
C GLY A 496 -21.29 21.19 7.12
N LYS A 497 -22.42 21.81 7.53
CA LYS A 497 -22.92 21.70 8.91
C LYS A 497 -23.21 20.26 9.31
N HIS A 498 -23.92 19.50 8.48
CA HIS A 498 -24.21 18.09 8.77
C HIS A 498 -22.94 17.25 8.91
N ALA A 499 -22.00 17.40 7.98
CA ALA A 499 -20.73 16.70 7.99
C ALA A 499 -19.87 17.06 9.22
N PHE A 500 -19.85 18.34 9.60
CA PHE A 500 -19.10 18.83 10.75
C PHE A 500 -19.66 18.30 12.07
N GLU A 501 -20.99 18.32 12.26
CA GLU A 501 -21.64 17.72 13.42
C GLU A 501 -21.36 16.23 13.54
N HIS A 502 -21.48 15.50 12.43
CA HIS A 502 -21.18 14.06 12.40
C HIS A 502 -19.73 13.78 12.79
N SER A 503 -18.80 14.62 12.34
CA SER A 503 -17.37 14.49 12.65
C SER A 503 -17.08 14.75 14.13
N ILE A 504 -17.79 15.69 14.76
CA ILE A 504 -17.70 15.92 16.22
C ILE A 504 -18.25 14.74 17.01
N GLN A 505 -19.31 14.09 16.54
CA GLN A 505 -19.81 12.84 17.14
C GLN A 505 -18.76 11.72 17.07
N ILE A 506 -18.10 11.57 15.92
CA ILE A 506 -17.01 10.60 15.74
C ILE A 506 -15.83 10.91 16.67
N ALA A 507 -15.40 12.18 16.75
CA ALA A 507 -14.39 12.61 17.70
C ALA A 507 -14.78 12.33 19.15
N SER A 508 -16.08 12.44 19.47
CA SER A 508 -16.68 12.17 20.79
C SER A 508 -16.83 10.68 21.14
N GLY A 509 -16.41 9.77 20.26
CA GLY A 509 -16.40 8.32 20.53
C GLY A 509 -17.37 7.49 19.69
N GLN A 510 -18.16 8.11 18.80
CA GLN A 510 -18.88 7.33 17.79
C GLN A 510 -17.86 6.69 16.83
N ARG A 511 -17.95 5.36 16.63
CA ARG A 511 -17.10 4.66 15.66
C ARG A 511 -17.49 5.05 14.24
N SER A 512 -16.51 5.45 13.44
CA SER A 512 -16.69 5.61 11.99
C SER A 512 -17.01 4.26 11.34
N VAL A 513 -17.50 4.31 10.11
CA VAL A 513 -17.74 3.09 9.32
C VAL A 513 -16.45 2.31 9.12
N GLY A 514 -15.31 3.00 8.94
CA GLY A 514 -13.99 2.37 8.85
C GLY A 514 -13.59 1.58 10.09
N GLU A 515 -13.80 2.14 11.27
CA GLU A 515 -13.50 1.45 12.52
C GLU A 515 -14.37 0.21 12.73
N LYS A 516 -15.61 0.22 12.20
CA LYS A 516 -16.52 -0.93 12.24
C LYS A 516 -16.14 -2.04 11.25
N ALA A 517 -15.46 -1.70 10.15
CA ALA A 517 -15.02 -2.66 9.14
C ALA A 517 -13.94 -3.63 9.65
N GLY A 518 -13.23 -3.28 10.73
CA GLY A 518 -12.31 -4.19 11.41
C GLY A 518 -10.98 -4.41 10.70
N HIS A 519 -10.59 -3.53 9.77
CA HIS A 519 -9.29 -3.56 9.12
C HIS A 519 -8.63 -2.19 9.11
N ALA A 520 -7.30 -2.17 9.27
CA ALA A 520 -6.47 -0.98 9.17
C ALA A 520 -5.06 -1.37 8.70
N GLN A 521 -4.31 -0.39 8.20
CA GLN A 521 -2.95 -0.61 7.71
C GLN A 521 -2.08 0.60 8.04
N VAL A 522 -0.77 0.38 8.10
CA VAL A 522 0.22 1.44 8.24
C VAL A 522 1.29 1.26 7.18
N GLN A 523 1.58 2.34 6.48
CA GLN A 523 2.71 2.42 5.56
C GLN A 523 3.39 3.76 5.83
N ILE A 524 4.67 3.72 6.16
CA ILE A 524 5.49 4.93 6.30
C ILE A 524 6.10 5.21 4.93
N TRP A 525 6.36 6.48 4.60
CA TRP A 525 6.96 6.85 3.30
C TRP A 525 8.21 6.02 3.03
N ARG A 526 8.11 5.12 2.04
CA ARG A 526 9.12 4.09 1.83
C ARG A 526 10.45 4.68 1.38
N ASN A 527 11.53 4.03 1.80
CA ASN A 527 12.88 4.38 1.43
C ASN A 527 13.05 4.33 -0.09
N TRP A 528 13.68 5.37 -0.65
CA TRP A 528 14.10 5.42 -2.05
C TRP A 528 15.59 5.11 -2.14
N ARG A 529 16.06 4.50 -3.24
CA ARG A 529 17.46 4.02 -3.35
C ARG A 529 18.37 5.01 -4.05
N GLN A 530 17.87 5.81 -4.98
CA GLN A 530 18.68 6.77 -5.74
C GLN A 530 18.71 8.14 -5.05
N THR A 531 19.90 8.75 -4.93
CA THR A 531 20.08 10.12 -4.42
C THR A 531 20.40 11.13 -5.52
N ASP A 532 20.61 10.65 -6.75
CA ASP A 532 20.84 11.43 -7.96
C ASP A 532 20.50 10.56 -9.19
N ALA A 533 20.67 11.11 -10.40
CA ALA A 533 20.38 10.41 -11.65
C ALA A 533 21.59 9.67 -12.26
N ILE A 534 22.73 9.55 -11.57
CA ILE A 534 23.99 9.04 -12.16
C ILE A 534 23.84 7.58 -12.64
N GLN A 535 23.13 6.75 -11.88
CA GLN A 535 22.92 5.32 -12.20
C GLN A 535 21.67 5.07 -13.06
N LEU A 536 20.87 6.11 -13.35
CA LEU A 536 19.53 5.94 -13.91
C LEU A 536 19.55 5.23 -15.26
N ASP A 537 20.38 5.69 -16.20
CA ASP A 537 20.49 5.07 -17.53
C ASP A 537 20.97 3.62 -17.47
N THR A 538 21.89 3.29 -16.55
CA THR A 538 22.36 1.92 -16.35
C THR A 538 21.26 1.03 -15.81
N LEU A 539 20.50 1.50 -14.83
CA LEU A 539 19.41 0.75 -14.22
C LEU A 539 18.26 0.53 -15.20
N LEU A 540 17.83 1.56 -15.94
CA LEU A 540 16.75 1.47 -16.93
C LEU A 540 17.07 0.47 -18.06
N ASN A 541 18.34 0.31 -18.42
CA ASN A 541 18.79 -0.55 -19.51
C ASN A 541 19.45 -1.86 -19.04
N ALA A 542 19.27 -2.23 -17.76
CA ALA A 542 19.80 -3.48 -17.23
C ALA A 542 19.22 -4.69 -18.02
N PRO A 543 20.06 -5.61 -18.52
CA PRO A 543 19.59 -6.76 -19.27
C PRO A 543 18.83 -7.73 -18.35
N LEU A 544 17.72 -8.28 -18.83
CA LEU A 544 17.02 -9.32 -18.11
C LEU A 544 17.77 -10.66 -18.22
N PRO A 545 17.80 -11.47 -17.15
CA PRO A 545 18.28 -12.84 -17.19
C PRO A 545 17.59 -13.69 -18.26
N ALA A 546 18.30 -14.69 -18.79
CA ALA A 546 17.80 -15.52 -19.89
C ALA A 546 16.79 -16.61 -19.48
N GLY A 547 16.67 -16.91 -18.18
CA GLY A 547 15.81 -17.98 -17.66
C GLY A 547 16.43 -19.38 -17.66
N GLU A 548 17.61 -19.56 -18.26
CA GLU A 548 18.26 -20.87 -18.43
C GLU A 548 19.02 -21.33 -17.17
N PRO A 549 18.96 -22.64 -16.82
CA PRO A 549 19.65 -23.15 -15.65
C PRO A 549 21.19 -23.02 -15.78
N ILE A 550 21.84 -22.74 -14.65
CA ILE A 550 23.28 -22.59 -14.54
C ILE A 550 23.95 -23.97 -14.43
N ALA A 551 25.03 -24.16 -15.18
CA ALA A 551 25.82 -25.38 -15.14
C ALA A 551 26.60 -25.51 -13.81
N ILE A 552 26.34 -26.59 -13.09
CA ILE A 552 27.00 -26.92 -11.82
C ILE A 552 27.98 -28.09 -11.97
N ARG A 553 28.90 -28.22 -11.01
CA ARG A 553 29.75 -29.40 -10.86
C ARG A 553 28.88 -30.56 -10.40
N THR A 554 28.72 -31.57 -11.24
CA THR A 554 27.95 -32.77 -10.89
C THR A 554 28.87 -33.86 -10.36
N ASP A 555 28.39 -34.61 -9.37
CA ASP A 555 29.00 -35.86 -8.94
C ASP A 555 27.99 -36.98 -9.21
N ALA A 556 28.35 -37.93 -10.07
CA ALA A 556 27.47 -39.05 -10.44
C ALA A 556 27.09 -39.91 -9.22
N ALA A 557 27.91 -39.91 -8.15
CA ALA A 557 27.61 -40.61 -6.90
C ALA A 557 26.58 -39.88 -6.03
N ALA A 558 26.39 -38.57 -6.22
CA ALA A 558 25.42 -37.77 -5.47
C ALA A 558 23.96 -37.97 -5.96
N ALA A 559 23.75 -38.51 -7.16
CA ALA A 559 22.41 -38.71 -7.72
C ALA A 559 21.62 -39.90 -7.13
N THR A 560 22.25 -40.77 -6.33
CA THR A 560 21.65 -42.02 -5.82
C THR A 560 21.25 -41.93 -4.34
N ASN A 561 20.31 -41.03 -4.00
CA ASN A 561 19.67 -41.04 -2.67
C ASN A 561 18.38 -41.89 -2.70
N PRO A 562 18.17 -42.84 -1.74
CA PRO A 562 16.96 -43.65 -1.68
C PRO A 562 15.71 -42.89 -1.16
N ILE A 563 15.83 -41.65 -0.66
CA ILE A 563 14.69 -40.91 -0.12
C ILE A 563 13.60 -40.68 -1.18
N ARG A 564 12.34 -40.85 -0.78
CA ARG A 564 11.16 -40.67 -1.62
C ARG A 564 10.15 -39.76 -0.91
N PHE A 565 9.43 -38.98 -1.71
CA PHE A 565 8.41 -38.03 -1.27
C PHE A 565 7.05 -38.47 -1.80
N THR A 566 6.02 -38.32 -0.99
CA THR A 566 4.64 -38.45 -1.41
C THR A 566 4.14 -37.07 -1.82
N ILE A 567 3.94 -36.86 -3.12
CA ILE A 567 3.35 -35.63 -3.63
C ILE A 567 2.02 -35.90 -4.29
N THR A 568 1.32 -34.83 -4.62
CA THR A 568 0.00 -34.90 -5.21
C THR A 568 0.06 -34.62 -6.70
N ARG A 569 -0.65 -35.42 -7.50
CA ARG A 569 -0.82 -35.22 -8.93
C ARG A 569 -2.27 -34.90 -9.26
N HIS A 570 -2.46 -33.86 -10.04
CA HIS A 570 -3.72 -33.49 -10.66
C HIS A 570 -3.51 -33.26 -12.15
N GLN A 571 -4.11 -34.10 -12.99
CA GLN A 571 -3.84 -34.17 -14.43
C GLN A 571 -2.34 -34.38 -14.71
N GLU A 572 -1.69 -33.50 -15.47
CA GLU A 572 -0.24 -33.55 -15.73
C GLU A 572 0.59 -32.73 -14.72
N HIS A 573 -0.04 -32.10 -13.73
CA HIS A 573 0.66 -31.24 -12.76
C HIS A 573 0.94 -31.97 -11.44
N ARG A 574 2.17 -31.82 -10.95
CA ARG A 574 2.67 -32.35 -9.69
C ARG A 574 2.89 -31.19 -8.72
N ALA A 575 2.43 -31.33 -7.48
CA ALA A 575 2.61 -30.33 -6.45
C ALA A 575 2.72 -30.99 -5.06
N SER A 576 3.55 -30.42 -4.19
CA SER A 576 3.61 -30.80 -2.78
C SER A 576 2.39 -30.32 -1.98
N ASP A 577 1.68 -29.30 -2.47
CA ASP A 577 0.52 -28.71 -1.80
C ASP A 577 -0.51 -28.16 -2.80
N HIS A 578 -1.75 -27.93 -2.35
CA HIS A 578 -2.83 -27.35 -3.12
C HIS A 578 -3.50 -26.21 -2.35
N ILE A 579 -3.26 -24.99 -2.81
CA ILE A 579 -3.67 -23.75 -2.15
C ILE A 579 -4.72 -23.02 -2.99
N GLY A 580 -5.75 -22.50 -2.32
CA GLY A 580 -6.62 -21.47 -2.86
C GLY A 580 -6.00 -20.09 -2.63
N LEU A 581 -5.56 -19.41 -3.68
CA LEU A 581 -4.87 -18.12 -3.57
C LEU A 581 -5.84 -16.96 -3.81
N ILE A 582 -5.90 -16.02 -2.88
CA ILE A 582 -6.51 -14.70 -3.07
C ILE A 582 -5.39 -13.69 -3.22
N LEU A 583 -5.21 -13.17 -4.42
CA LEU A 583 -4.11 -12.28 -4.73
C LEU A 583 -4.63 -10.83 -4.85
N PRO A 584 -4.46 -9.99 -3.82
CA PRO A 584 -4.88 -8.60 -3.91
C PRO A 584 -4.02 -7.85 -4.94
N THR A 585 -4.59 -6.95 -5.75
CA THR A 585 -3.82 -6.13 -6.70
C THR A 585 -3.40 -4.78 -6.15
N SER A 586 -3.76 -4.49 -4.90
CA SER A 586 -3.45 -3.23 -4.24
C SER A 586 -3.39 -3.37 -2.73
N LEU A 587 -2.67 -2.44 -2.10
CA LEU A 587 -2.59 -2.33 -0.64
C LEU A 587 -3.97 -2.24 0.00
N CYS A 588 -4.90 -1.46 -0.57
CA CYS A 588 -6.25 -1.29 -0.04
C CYS A 588 -7.05 -2.61 -0.02
N ALA A 589 -6.84 -3.49 -1.00
CA ALA A 589 -7.48 -4.80 -1.07
C ALA A 589 -6.82 -5.85 -0.15
N GLY A 590 -5.58 -5.63 0.27
CA GLY A 590 -4.77 -6.61 1.02
C GLY A 590 -5.43 -7.13 2.30
N GLN A 591 -5.94 -6.23 3.15
CA GLN A 591 -6.57 -6.69 4.40
C GLN A 591 -7.92 -7.36 4.17
N VAL A 592 -8.69 -6.92 3.17
CA VAL A 592 -9.94 -7.60 2.81
C VAL A 592 -9.65 -9.01 2.30
N ALA A 593 -8.61 -9.19 1.48
CA ALA A 593 -8.15 -10.52 1.05
C ALA A 593 -7.79 -11.41 2.25
N ASN A 594 -7.05 -10.89 3.23
CA ASN A 594 -6.71 -11.60 4.47
C ASN A 594 -7.97 -12.00 5.25
N MET A 595 -8.93 -11.09 5.43
CA MET A 595 -10.18 -11.37 6.12
C MET A 595 -10.97 -12.50 5.43
N ILE A 596 -11.05 -12.47 4.10
CA ILE A 596 -11.74 -13.51 3.30
C ILE A 596 -11.02 -14.85 3.46
N ALA A 597 -9.70 -14.91 3.29
CA ALA A 597 -8.92 -16.15 3.43
C ALA A 597 -9.04 -16.75 4.84
N LEU A 598 -8.92 -15.93 5.90
CA LEU A 598 -9.10 -16.36 7.29
C LEU A 598 -10.50 -16.92 7.54
N ARG A 599 -11.53 -16.26 7.02
CA ARG A 599 -12.92 -16.69 7.14
C ARG A 599 -13.16 -18.04 6.45
N MET A 600 -12.68 -18.22 5.23
CA MET A 600 -12.82 -19.47 4.47
C MET A 600 -12.05 -20.63 5.13
N ASN A 601 -10.84 -20.38 5.64
CA ASN A 601 -10.07 -21.36 6.41
C ASN A 601 -10.80 -21.77 7.69
N LYS A 602 -11.37 -20.83 8.44
CA LYS A 602 -12.14 -21.11 9.65
C LYS A 602 -13.40 -21.95 9.37
N GLN A 603 -14.01 -21.79 8.21
CA GLN A 603 -15.15 -22.59 7.76
C GLN A 603 -14.76 -23.99 7.26
N GLY A 604 -13.47 -24.27 7.06
CA GLY A 604 -12.99 -25.52 6.47
C GLY A 604 -13.37 -25.70 5.00
N LEU A 605 -13.63 -24.60 4.28
CA LEU A 605 -14.02 -24.65 2.87
C LEU A 605 -12.91 -25.34 2.04
N GLY A 606 -13.28 -26.18 1.07
CA GLY A 606 -12.31 -26.82 0.17
C GLY A 606 -11.53 -28.01 0.75
N GLN A 607 -11.66 -28.30 2.05
CA GLN A 607 -10.95 -29.42 2.70
C GLN A 607 -11.38 -30.79 2.15
N SER A 608 -12.67 -30.97 1.85
CA SER A 608 -13.19 -32.19 1.21
C SER A 608 -12.72 -32.35 -0.24
N GLU A 609 -12.29 -31.26 -0.88
CA GLU A 609 -11.82 -31.18 -2.25
C GLU A 609 -10.28 -31.07 -2.35
N HIS A 610 -9.60 -31.46 -1.26
CA HIS A 610 -8.15 -31.54 -1.13
C HIS A 610 -7.40 -30.19 -1.28
N LEU A 611 -8.03 -29.07 -0.93
CA LEU A 611 -7.26 -27.86 -0.60
C LEU A 611 -6.71 -27.98 0.82
N SER A 612 -5.44 -27.60 1.02
CA SER A 612 -4.86 -27.53 2.35
C SER A 612 -5.29 -26.28 3.11
N ARG A 613 -5.34 -25.13 2.42
CA ARG A 613 -5.73 -23.83 2.95
C ARG A 613 -5.99 -22.81 1.86
N PHE A 614 -6.60 -21.70 2.25
CA PHE A 614 -6.59 -20.44 1.53
C PHE A 614 -5.46 -19.55 2.02
N VAL A 615 -4.79 -18.86 1.11
CA VAL A 615 -3.75 -17.87 1.41
C VAL A 615 -4.11 -16.56 0.73
N ALA A 616 -3.93 -15.46 1.44
CA ALA A 616 -3.92 -14.12 0.87
C ALA A 616 -2.52 -13.51 0.99
N LEU A 617 -2.07 -12.85 -0.07
CA LEU A 617 -0.74 -12.22 -0.13
C LEU A 617 -0.89 -10.69 -0.08
N ALA A 618 -1.26 -10.18 1.09
CA ALA A 618 -1.39 -8.75 1.31
C ALA A 618 -0.03 -8.04 1.24
N HIS A 619 0.07 -7.01 0.41
CA HIS A 619 1.29 -6.22 0.19
C HIS A 619 0.99 -4.73 0.14
N THR A 620 2.03 -3.90 0.10
CA THR A 620 1.94 -2.43 0.12
C THR A 620 1.97 -1.76 -1.26
N GLU A 621 2.03 -2.55 -2.33
CA GLU A 621 2.15 -2.07 -3.70
C GLU A 621 0.80 -1.99 -4.42
N GLY A 622 0.78 -1.46 -5.65
CA GLY A 622 -0.38 -1.45 -6.56
C GLY A 622 -1.08 -0.10 -6.74
N CYS A 623 -1.13 0.76 -5.70
CA CYS A 623 -1.79 2.08 -5.76
C CYS A 623 -0.87 3.26 -6.12
N GLY A 624 0.41 3.26 -5.69
CA GLY A 624 1.29 4.44 -5.75
C GLY A 624 2.74 4.18 -6.16
N ASN A 625 3.00 3.09 -6.90
CA ASN A 625 4.34 2.85 -7.43
C ASN A 625 4.57 3.59 -8.75
N SER A 626 5.77 4.14 -8.85
CA SER A 626 6.36 4.67 -10.08
C SER A 626 6.18 3.73 -11.27
N ALA A 627 5.93 4.32 -12.44
CA ALA A 627 5.80 3.61 -13.71
C ALA A 627 7.13 2.98 -14.17
N GLY A 628 7.08 2.11 -15.17
CA GLY A 628 8.27 1.52 -15.78
C GLY A 628 8.76 0.27 -15.02
N GLN A 629 10.06 0.18 -14.76
CA GLN A 629 10.67 -1.02 -14.18
C GLN A 629 10.04 -1.51 -12.85
N PRO A 630 9.76 -0.65 -11.85
CA PRO A 630 9.14 -1.09 -10.61
C PRO A 630 7.76 -1.75 -10.81
N GLU A 631 6.97 -1.25 -11.78
CA GLU A 631 5.67 -1.82 -12.15
C GLU A 631 5.83 -3.18 -12.86
N GLN A 632 6.83 -3.33 -13.72
CA GLN A 632 7.15 -4.62 -14.36
C GLN A 632 7.64 -5.66 -13.34
N LEU A 633 8.49 -5.25 -12.40
CA LEU A 633 8.97 -6.10 -11.31
C LEU A 633 7.79 -6.60 -10.46
N TYR A 634 6.87 -5.69 -10.11
CA TYR A 634 5.63 -6.01 -9.41
C TYR A 634 4.80 -7.04 -10.19
N ALA A 635 4.49 -6.75 -11.47
CA ALA A 635 3.67 -7.63 -12.30
C ALA A 635 4.29 -9.03 -12.45
N ARG A 636 5.60 -9.09 -12.70
CA ARG A 636 6.36 -10.36 -12.80
C ARG A 636 6.27 -11.19 -11.52
N THR A 637 6.47 -10.55 -10.37
CA THR A 637 6.40 -11.24 -9.06
C THR A 637 4.98 -11.77 -8.80
N MET A 638 3.95 -10.97 -9.07
CA MET A 638 2.54 -11.37 -8.91
C MET A 638 2.18 -12.52 -9.84
N ILE A 639 2.62 -12.47 -11.10
CA ILE A 639 2.41 -13.55 -12.08
C ILE A 639 3.16 -14.82 -11.66
N GLY A 640 4.35 -14.70 -11.07
CA GLY A 640 5.08 -15.84 -10.49
C GLY A 640 4.27 -16.60 -9.43
N TYR A 641 3.51 -15.88 -8.60
CA TYR A 641 2.55 -16.51 -7.67
C TYR A 641 1.34 -17.11 -8.38
N VAL A 642 0.77 -16.42 -9.37
CA VAL A 642 -0.37 -16.92 -10.15
C VAL A 642 -0.04 -18.26 -10.83
N THR A 643 1.19 -18.41 -11.34
CA THR A 643 1.66 -19.62 -12.03
C THR A 643 2.37 -20.62 -11.10
N HIS A 644 2.40 -20.37 -9.80
CA HIS A 644 3.14 -21.20 -8.86
C HIS A 644 2.54 -22.62 -8.79
N PRO A 645 3.35 -23.71 -8.75
CA PRO A 645 2.84 -25.08 -8.73
C PRO A 645 1.89 -25.44 -7.56
N LEU A 646 1.92 -24.66 -6.48
CA LEU A 646 1.09 -24.88 -5.29
C LEU A 646 -0.32 -24.29 -5.46
N VAL A 647 -0.51 -23.38 -6.43
CA VAL A 647 -1.80 -22.73 -6.66
C VAL A 647 -2.71 -23.68 -7.43
N LYS A 648 -3.81 -24.11 -6.80
CA LYS A 648 -4.86 -24.88 -7.49
C LYS A 648 -5.91 -23.96 -8.11
N HIS A 649 -6.32 -22.93 -7.38
CA HIS A 649 -7.27 -21.92 -7.83
C HIS A 649 -6.78 -20.55 -7.36
N CYS A 650 -6.82 -19.55 -8.23
CA CYS A 650 -6.42 -18.19 -7.90
C CYS A 650 -7.51 -17.19 -8.30
N LEU A 651 -7.80 -16.28 -7.38
CA LEU A 651 -8.67 -15.13 -7.61
C LEU A 651 -7.88 -13.84 -7.37
N LEU A 652 -7.94 -12.92 -8.32
CA LEU A 652 -7.42 -11.57 -8.15
C LEU A 652 -8.50 -10.69 -7.53
N LEU A 653 -8.13 -10.00 -6.45
CA LEU A 653 -9.01 -9.06 -5.74
C LEU A 653 -8.48 -7.64 -5.93
N GLU A 654 -9.16 -6.86 -6.74
CA GLU A 654 -8.86 -5.44 -6.86
C GLU A 654 -9.66 -4.60 -5.87
N HIS A 655 -9.17 -3.39 -5.63
CA HIS A 655 -9.95 -2.39 -4.93
C HIS A 655 -10.89 -1.66 -5.89
N GLY A 656 -10.36 -1.19 -7.02
CA GLY A 656 -11.06 -0.55 -8.14
C GLY A 656 -10.52 0.84 -8.54
N CYS A 657 -9.57 1.41 -7.79
CA CYS A 657 -8.99 2.74 -8.04
C CYS A 657 -7.47 2.79 -8.15
N GLU A 658 -6.80 1.65 -7.98
CA GLU A 658 -5.38 1.46 -8.16
C GLU A 658 -4.95 1.56 -9.62
N LYS A 659 -3.63 1.68 -9.84
CA LYS A 659 -3.03 1.66 -11.17
C LYS A 659 -3.03 0.26 -11.79
N THR A 660 -2.85 -0.76 -10.98
CA THR A 660 -2.65 -2.17 -11.40
C THR A 660 -3.91 -3.01 -11.26
N HIS A 661 -5.05 -2.50 -11.73
CA HIS A 661 -6.35 -3.17 -11.68
C HIS A 661 -6.38 -4.54 -12.43
N ASN A 662 -7.46 -5.30 -12.29
CA ASN A 662 -7.59 -6.64 -12.86
C ASN A 662 -7.31 -6.70 -14.38
N ASP A 663 -7.77 -5.71 -15.15
CA ASP A 663 -7.48 -5.67 -16.60
C ASP A 663 -5.99 -5.44 -16.92
N PHE A 664 -5.26 -4.69 -16.09
CA PHE A 664 -3.81 -4.52 -16.23
C PHE A 664 -3.12 -5.86 -16.01
N MET A 665 -3.48 -6.57 -14.94
CA MET A 665 -2.90 -7.89 -14.65
C MET A 665 -3.23 -8.92 -15.74
N ARG A 666 -4.45 -8.87 -16.31
CA ARG A 666 -4.82 -9.71 -17.47
C ARG A 666 -3.91 -9.45 -18.66
N HIS A 667 -3.69 -8.19 -19.00
CA HIS A 667 -2.82 -7.82 -20.12
C HIS A 667 -1.38 -8.26 -19.89
N GLN A 668 -0.83 -8.04 -18.69
CA GLN A 668 0.52 -8.50 -18.33
C GLN A 668 0.66 -10.02 -18.41
N MET A 669 -0.36 -10.79 -17.99
CA MET A 669 -0.37 -12.24 -18.13
C MET A 669 -0.35 -12.66 -19.60
N GLU A 670 -1.17 -12.05 -20.45
CA GLU A 670 -1.21 -12.33 -21.88
C GLU A 670 0.13 -12.03 -22.57
N GLU A 671 0.77 -10.91 -22.24
CA GLU A 671 2.11 -10.55 -22.72
C GLU A 671 3.18 -11.57 -22.28
N MET A 672 3.05 -12.12 -21.08
CA MET A 672 3.94 -13.14 -20.53
C MET A 672 3.58 -14.58 -20.93
N GLY A 673 2.53 -14.78 -21.74
CA GLY A 673 2.08 -16.09 -22.20
C GLY A 673 1.32 -16.93 -21.17
N VAL A 674 0.73 -16.30 -20.16
CA VAL A 674 -0.08 -16.91 -19.10
C VAL A 674 -1.56 -16.74 -19.42
N ASP A 675 -2.34 -17.83 -19.39
CA ASP A 675 -3.78 -17.81 -19.68
C ASP A 675 -4.61 -17.33 -18.47
N PRO A 676 -5.26 -16.15 -18.53
CA PRO A 676 -6.04 -15.60 -17.42
C PRO A 676 -7.46 -16.20 -17.32
N SER A 677 -7.89 -17.04 -18.28
CA SER A 677 -9.27 -17.57 -18.33
C SER A 677 -9.64 -18.47 -17.15
N ARG A 678 -8.63 -19.02 -16.47
CA ARG A 678 -8.78 -19.91 -15.30
C ARG A 678 -8.83 -19.17 -13.96
N LEU A 679 -8.71 -17.83 -13.98
CA LEU A 679 -8.63 -16.99 -12.79
C LEU A 679 -9.99 -16.39 -12.43
N GLY A 680 -10.20 -16.21 -11.12
CA GLY A 680 -11.30 -15.42 -10.59
C GLY A 680 -10.94 -13.94 -10.57
N PHE A 681 -11.94 -13.08 -10.71
CA PHE A 681 -11.77 -11.63 -10.63
C PHE A 681 -12.90 -11.01 -9.79
N ALA A 682 -12.53 -10.22 -8.79
CA ALA A 682 -13.46 -9.50 -7.94
C ALA A 682 -12.93 -8.08 -7.65
N SER A 683 -13.85 -7.16 -7.34
CA SER A 683 -13.56 -5.74 -7.16
C SER A 683 -14.37 -5.18 -6.00
N ILE A 684 -13.70 -4.72 -4.94
CA ILE A 684 -14.38 -4.22 -3.73
C ILE A 684 -15.34 -3.06 -4.09
N GLN A 685 -14.87 -2.09 -4.88
CA GLN A 685 -15.63 -0.88 -5.21
C GLN A 685 -16.72 -1.10 -6.27
N LEU A 686 -16.53 -2.06 -7.18
CA LEU A 686 -17.51 -2.35 -8.24
C LEU A 686 -18.56 -3.37 -7.82
N ASP A 687 -18.20 -4.32 -6.95
CA ASP A 687 -19.11 -5.38 -6.47
C ASP A 687 -19.95 -4.95 -5.26
N GLY A 688 -19.79 -3.71 -4.79
CA GLY A 688 -20.66 -3.08 -3.80
C GLY A 688 -20.23 -3.28 -2.35
N GLY A 689 -18.93 -3.21 -2.10
CA GLY A 689 -18.36 -3.13 -0.76
C GLY A 689 -17.82 -4.45 -0.22
N ILE A 690 -17.28 -4.40 1.01
CA ILE A 690 -16.54 -5.50 1.64
C ILE A 690 -17.41 -6.76 1.79
N ASP A 691 -18.66 -6.61 2.24
CA ASP A 691 -19.54 -7.76 2.46
C ASP A 691 -19.92 -8.49 1.16
N LYS A 692 -20.26 -7.72 0.11
CA LYS A 692 -20.70 -8.30 -1.17
C LYS A 692 -19.57 -8.96 -1.90
N VAL A 693 -18.39 -8.33 -1.92
CA VAL A 693 -17.21 -8.93 -2.57
C VAL A 693 -16.76 -10.19 -1.82
N THR A 694 -16.85 -10.22 -0.49
CA THR A 694 -16.59 -11.43 0.31
C THR A 694 -17.47 -12.59 -0.15
N GLN A 695 -18.78 -12.37 -0.27
CA GLN A 695 -19.73 -13.39 -0.74
C GLN A 695 -19.43 -13.85 -2.17
N LYS A 696 -19.08 -12.92 -3.06
CA LYS A 696 -18.70 -13.22 -4.45
C LYS A 696 -17.45 -14.09 -4.53
N VAL A 697 -16.42 -13.78 -3.74
CA VAL A 697 -15.18 -14.57 -3.69
C VAL A 697 -15.46 -15.96 -3.13
N GLU A 698 -16.20 -16.07 -2.02
CA GLU A 698 -16.60 -17.36 -1.45
C GLU A 698 -17.35 -18.22 -2.48
N ALA A 699 -18.35 -17.65 -3.16
CA ALA A 699 -19.12 -18.34 -4.19
C ALA A 699 -18.26 -18.81 -5.37
N TRP A 700 -17.33 -17.97 -5.84
CA TRP A 700 -16.43 -18.34 -6.93
C TRP A 700 -15.57 -19.56 -6.58
N PHE A 701 -14.98 -19.60 -5.37
CA PHE A 701 -14.19 -20.76 -4.94
C PHE A 701 -15.05 -22.02 -4.79
N VAL A 702 -16.27 -21.91 -4.24
CA VAL A 702 -17.21 -23.04 -4.16
C VAL A 702 -17.47 -23.63 -5.55
N ASP A 703 -17.74 -22.78 -6.54
CA ASP A 703 -17.98 -23.22 -7.91
C ASP A 703 -16.76 -23.93 -8.51
N GLN A 704 -15.56 -23.36 -8.35
CA GLN A 704 -14.32 -23.98 -8.85
C GLN A 704 -14.04 -25.34 -8.21
N LEU A 705 -14.27 -25.46 -6.90
CA LEU A 705 -14.03 -26.69 -6.14
C LEU A 705 -15.00 -27.81 -6.54
N SER A 706 -16.26 -27.46 -6.83
CA SER A 706 -17.26 -28.42 -7.30
C SER A 706 -16.93 -29.06 -8.66
N ALA A 707 -16.12 -28.39 -9.47
CA ALA A 707 -15.70 -28.83 -10.79
C ALA A 707 -14.37 -29.62 -10.79
N ALA A 708 -13.75 -29.83 -9.63
CA ALA A 708 -12.42 -30.42 -9.53
C ALA A 708 -12.42 -31.94 -9.81
N GLY A 709 -11.41 -32.39 -10.57
CA GLY A 709 -11.19 -33.80 -10.87
C GLY A 709 -10.52 -34.58 -9.73
N PRO A 710 -10.41 -35.91 -9.84
CA PRO A 710 -9.76 -36.73 -8.83
C PRO A 710 -8.27 -36.39 -8.72
N ILE A 711 -7.78 -36.46 -7.49
CA ILE A 711 -6.38 -36.24 -7.13
C ILE A 711 -5.74 -37.60 -6.78
N THR A 712 -4.52 -37.84 -7.22
CA THR A 712 -3.75 -39.05 -6.86
C THR A 712 -2.48 -38.70 -6.10
N LYS A 713 -2.06 -39.58 -5.19
CA LYS A 713 -0.75 -39.49 -4.53
C LYS A 713 0.28 -40.29 -5.34
N GLU A 714 1.43 -39.70 -5.60
CA GLU A 714 2.55 -40.35 -6.28
C GLU A 714 3.79 -40.34 -5.37
N ASN A 715 4.55 -41.44 -5.40
CA ASN A 715 5.87 -41.51 -4.78
C ASN A 715 6.93 -41.09 -5.79
N VAL A 716 7.64 -40.01 -5.49
CA VAL A 716 8.66 -39.40 -6.36
C VAL A 716 10.01 -39.32 -5.65
N GLY A 717 11.11 -39.22 -6.40
CA GLY A 717 12.43 -38.94 -5.84
C GLY A 717 12.76 -37.45 -5.80
N LEU A 718 14.06 -37.16 -5.71
CA LEU A 718 14.61 -35.80 -5.68
C LEU A 718 14.32 -35.01 -6.96
N GLU A 719 14.02 -35.68 -8.09
CA GLU A 719 13.68 -35.06 -9.37
C GLU A 719 12.43 -34.16 -9.32
N ALA A 720 11.56 -34.37 -8.33
CA ALA A 720 10.34 -33.59 -8.15
C ALA A 720 10.51 -32.42 -7.17
N LEU A 721 11.67 -32.27 -6.54
CA LEU A 721 11.89 -31.21 -5.56
C LEU A 721 12.16 -29.87 -6.24
N ARG A 722 11.55 -28.83 -5.69
CA ARG A 722 11.72 -27.42 -6.08
C ARG A 722 12.04 -26.62 -4.82
N ILE A 723 13.32 -26.39 -4.55
CA ILE A 723 13.78 -25.84 -3.26
C ILE A 723 14.45 -24.49 -3.44
N GLY A 724 14.12 -23.53 -2.58
CA GLY A 724 14.91 -22.31 -2.38
C GLY A 724 15.92 -22.50 -1.26
N ILE A 725 17.15 -22.01 -1.42
CA ILE A 725 18.14 -21.98 -0.33
C ILE A 725 18.64 -20.55 -0.16
N LEU A 726 18.58 -20.03 1.06
CA LEU A 726 19.13 -18.73 1.43
C LEU A 726 19.83 -18.80 2.79
N SER A 727 20.74 -17.87 3.03
CA SER A 727 21.43 -17.71 4.31
C SER A 727 21.33 -16.28 4.82
N ASP A 728 21.38 -16.11 6.14
CA ASP A 728 21.57 -14.81 6.81
C ASP A 728 22.85 -14.86 7.66
N GLY A 729 23.87 -14.12 7.27
CA GLY A 729 25.11 -14.00 8.03
C GLY A 729 26.14 -15.05 7.64
N SER A 730 27.08 -15.33 8.54
CA SER A 730 28.22 -16.17 8.20
C SER A 730 27.80 -17.64 8.04
N VAL A 731 28.36 -18.30 7.02
CA VAL A 731 28.13 -19.73 6.77
C VAL A 731 29.40 -20.50 7.11
N ALA A 732 29.33 -21.38 8.11
CA ALA A 732 30.45 -22.25 8.45
C ALA A 732 30.78 -23.20 7.29
N ASP A 733 32.07 -23.49 7.07
CA ASP A 733 32.54 -24.36 5.97
C ASP A 733 31.79 -25.69 5.92
N ALA A 734 31.60 -26.34 7.08
CA ALA A 734 30.86 -27.59 7.18
C ALA A 734 29.41 -27.46 6.71
N ALA A 735 28.73 -26.36 7.03
CA ALA A 735 27.36 -26.12 6.55
C ALA A 735 27.35 -25.84 5.03
N GLY A 736 28.32 -25.05 4.55
CA GLY A 736 28.50 -24.76 3.12
C GLY A 736 28.74 -26.02 2.28
N GLU A 737 29.60 -26.93 2.73
CA GLU A 737 29.87 -28.22 2.07
C GLU A 737 28.62 -29.08 1.97
N GLN A 738 27.82 -29.15 3.05
CA GLN A 738 26.61 -29.97 3.09
C GLN A 738 25.48 -29.38 2.24
N LEU A 739 25.32 -28.05 2.22
CA LEU A 739 24.38 -27.40 1.31
C LEU A 739 24.82 -27.56 -0.15
N ALA A 740 26.12 -27.53 -0.46
CA ALA A 740 26.62 -27.83 -1.79
C ALA A 740 26.34 -29.27 -2.21
N MET A 741 26.50 -30.23 -1.29
CA MET A 741 26.12 -31.62 -1.51
C MET A 741 24.63 -31.74 -1.81
N LEU A 742 23.77 -31.14 -0.98
CA LEU A 742 22.32 -31.10 -1.18
C LEU A 742 21.94 -30.55 -2.56
N THR A 743 22.51 -29.40 -2.95
CA THR A 743 22.28 -28.78 -4.26
C THR A 743 22.64 -29.74 -5.41
N LYS A 744 23.82 -30.37 -5.35
CA LYS A 744 24.26 -31.33 -6.36
C LYS A 744 23.36 -32.57 -6.44
N MET A 745 22.87 -33.07 -5.30
CA MET A 745 21.98 -34.23 -5.26
C MET A 745 20.64 -33.94 -5.92
N ILE A 746 20.02 -32.80 -5.61
CA ILE A 746 18.71 -32.41 -6.14
C ILE A 746 18.81 -32.13 -7.65
N VAL A 747 19.74 -31.26 -8.05
CA VAL A 747 19.91 -30.87 -9.45
C VAL A 747 20.40 -32.05 -10.30
N GLY A 748 21.30 -32.88 -9.76
CA GLY A 748 21.78 -34.09 -10.44
C GLY A 748 20.68 -35.15 -10.66
N ALA A 749 19.65 -35.17 -9.81
CA ALA A 749 18.46 -36.00 -10.02
C ALA A 749 17.45 -35.39 -11.01
N GLY A 750 17.60 -34.12 -11.39
CA GLY A 750 16.68 -33.38 -12.27
C GLY A 750 15.72 -32.44 -11.54
N GLY A 751 15.88 -32.24 -10.23
CA GLY A 751 15.11 -31.28 -9.45
C GLY A 751 15.60 -29.84 -9.64
N MET A 752 14.99 -28.90 -8.92
CA MET A 752 15.27 -27.47 -9.01
C MET A 752 15.77 -26.91 -7.68
N VAL A 753 16.84 -26.11 -7.74
CA VAL A 753 17.37 -25.34 -6.63
C VAL A 753 17.54 -23.89 -7.06
N VAL A 754 16.96 -22.96 -6.30
CA VAL A 754 17.08 -21.51 -6.54
C VAL A 754 17.76 -20.86 -5.34
N VAL A 755 18.76 -20.03 -5.60
CA VAL A 755 19.50 -19.28 -4.56
C VAL A 755 19.44 -17.77 -4.89
N PRO A 756 19.08 -16.90 -3.93
CA PRO A 756 19.14 -15.45 -4.14
C PRO A 756 20.58 -14.97 -4.36
N GLU A 757 20.79 -14.02 -5.26
CA GLU A 757 22.12 -13.50 -5.66
C GLU A 757 22.95 -12.97 -4.47
N ASN A 758 22.29 -12.33 -3.51
CA ASN A 758 22.92 -11.75 -2.32
C ASN A 758 23.12 -12.74 -1.16
N SER A 759 22.89 -14.03 -1.39
CA SER A 759 23.09 -15.06 -0.37
C SER A 759 24.57 -15.22 0.01
N ASP A 760 24.86 -15.26 1.31
CA ASP A 760 26.22 -15.50 1.84
C ASP A 760 26.79 -16.88 1.45
N LEU A 761 25.97 -17.77 0.86
CA LEU A 761 26.46 -18.98 0.21
C LEU A 761 27.47 -18.72 -0.91
N PHE A 762 27.33 -17.61 -1.64
CA PHE A 762 28.26 -17.30 -2.75
C PHE A 762 29.59 -16.73 -2.26
N SER A 763 29.60 -16.06 -1.10
CA SER A 763 30.83 -15.61 -0.44
C SER A 763 31.55 -16.73 0.32
N THR A 764 30.93 -17.91 0.45
CA THR A 764 31.46 -19.07 1.17
C THR A 764 32.08 -20.09 0.21
N PRO A 765 33.43 -20.24 0.14
CA PRO A 765 34.10 -21.12 -0.82
C PRO A 765 33.66 -22.58 -0.73
N ALA A 766 33.41 -23.05 0.50
CA ALA A 766 32.88 -24.38 0.77
C ALA A 766 31.57 -24.70 0.03
N TYR A 767 30.76 -23.68 -0.28
CA TYR A 767 29.58 -23.84 -1.13
C TYR A 767 29.88 -23.50 -2.60
N SER A 768 30.38 -22.29 -2.86
CA SER A 768 30.47 -21.74 -4.21
C SER A 768 31.43 -22.53 -5.12
N GLU A 769 32.62 -22.91 -4.63
CA GLU A 769 33.61 -23.67 -5.41
C GLU A 769 33.17 -25.13 -5.64
N ASN A 770 32.34 -25.66 -4.75
CA ASN A 770 31.82 -27.03 -4.82
C ASN A 770 30.60 -27.16 -5.74
N VAL A 771 29.83 -26.09 -5.93
CA VAL A 771 28.64 -26.07 -6.81
C VAL A 771 28.96 -25.48 -8.17
N LEU A 772 29.60 -24.31 -8.24
CA LEU A 772 29.73 -23.56 -9.49
C LEU A 772 30.91 -24.04 -10.32
N THR A 773 30.71 -24.11 -11.63
CA THR A 773 31.77 -24.44 -12.60
C THR A 773 32.73 -23.28 -12.85
N THR A 774 32.25 -22.05 -12.68
CA THR A 774 33.01 -20.79 -12.82
C THR A 774 32.77 -19.89 -11.62
N SER A 775 33.71 -18.98 -11.36
CA SER A 775 33.65 -18.05 -10.21
C SER A 775 32.79 -16.80 -10.46
N ASN A 776 32.46 -16.49 -11.71
CA ASN A 776 31.64 -15.33 -12.06
C ASN A 776 30.40 -15.79 -12.81
N VAL A 777 29.31 -16.00 -12.07
CA VAL A 777 28.02 -16.46 -12.59
C VAL A 777 27.01 -15.33 -12.41
N GLN A 778 26.34 -14.96 -13.49
CA GLN A 778 25.27 -13.97 -13.45
C GLN A 778 23.94 -14.64 -13.07
N PRO A 779 22.99 -13.89 -12.48
CA PRO A 779 21.63 -14.39 -12.25
C PRO A 779 21.03 -15.00 -13.51
N SER A 780 20.37 -16.15 -13.35
CA SER A 780 19.63 -16.80 -14.42
C SER A 780 18.14 -16.50 -14.40
N LEU A 781 17.61 -16.05 -13.27
CA LEU A 781 16.22 -15.63 -13.10
C LEU A 781 16.17 -14.18 -12.65
N ALA A 782 15.26 -13.42 -13.24
CA ALA A 782 14.96 -12.10 -12.72
C ALA A 782 14.20 -12.21 -11.38
N TYR A 783 14.22 -11.15 -10.57
CA TYR A 783 13.50 -11.18 -9.29
C TYR A 783 12.02 -11.54 -9.47
N GLY A 784 11.57 -12.58 -8.77
CA GLY A 784 10.18 -13.07 -8.80
C GLY A 784 9.76 -13.76 -10.09
N GLU A 785 10.69 -14.06 -10.99
CA GLU A 785 10.40 -14.77 -12.24
C GLU A 785 10.18 -16.27 -12.01
N HIS A 786 9.05 -16.78 -12.50
CA HIS A 786 8.76 -18.22 -12.46
C HIS A 786 9.77 -19.03 -13.29
N ALA A 787 10.46 -19.97 -12.64
CA ALA A 787 11.42 -20.85 -13.28
C ALA A 787 10.73 -21.88 -14.19
N ARG A 788 10.94 -21.74 -15.50
CA ARG A 788 10.35 -22.60 -16.55
C ARG A 788 11.04 -23.96 -16.70
N GLN A 789 12.31 -24.05 -16.31
CA GLN A 789 13.11 -25.26 -16.38
C GLN A 789 13.57 -25.66 -14.99
N THR A 790 13.79 -26.96 -14.78
CA THR A 790 14.43 -27.48 -13.58
C THR A 790 15.95 -27.35 -13.71
N GLY A 791 16.64 -27.20 -12.59
CA GLY A 791 18.10 -27.06 -12.55
C GLY A 791 18.54 -26.15 -11.41
N PHE A 792 19.79 -25.70 -11.47
CA PHE A 792 20.31 -24.70 -10.54
C PHE A 792 20.06 -23.30 -11.10
N HIS A 793 19.44 -22.42 -10.31
CA HIS A 793 19.20 -21.03 -10.70
C HIS A 793 19.69 -20.06 -9.63
N ILE A 794 20.09 -18.87 -10.10
CA ILE A 794 20.37 -17.72 -9.25
C ILE A 794 19.33 -16.66 -9.59
N MET A 795 18.61 -16.18 -8.58
CA MET A 795 17.60 -15.13 -8.73
C MET A 795 18.21 -13.77 -8.37
N GLU A 796 17.99 -12.75 -9.22
CA GLU A 796 18.34 -11.36 -8.91
C GLU A 796 17.73 -10.88 -7.59
N THR A 797 18.44 -10.00 -6.88
CA THR A 797 18.02 -9.44 -5.58
C THR A 797 18.22 -7.93 -5.54
N PRO A 798 17.26 -7.13 -6.04
CA PRO A 798 17.36 -5.68 -6.05
C PRO A 798 17.08 -5.05 -4.66
N THR A 799 17.33 -5.80 -3.59
CA THR A 799 17.08 -5.46 -2.20
C THR A 799 17.93 -6.34 -1.28
N GLU A 800 18.20 -5.83 -0.08
CA GLU A 800 18.88 -6.56 1.01
C GLU A 800 17.86 -7.01 2.08
N HIS A 801 16.59 -6.66 1.92
CA HIS A 801 15.55 -6.92 2.90
C HIS A 801 15.16 -8.41 2.89
N TRP A 802 15.25 -9.08 4.04
CA TRP A 802 14.99 -10.52 4.18
C TRP A 802 13.65 -10.96 3.60
N VAL A 803 12.55 -10.36 4.06
CA VAL A 803 11.18 -10.74 3.63
C VAL A 803 10.98 -10.50 2.14
N GLU A 804 11.59 -9.47 1.56
CA GLU A 804 11.50 -9.21 0.13
C GLU A 804 12.25 -10.30 -0.65
N ASN A 805 13.48 -10.65 -0.26
CA ASN A 805 14.23 -11.74 -0.89
C ASN A 805 13.47 -13.08 -0.84
N VAL A 806 12.87 -13.41 0.32
CA VAL A 806 12.03 -14.61 0.47
C VAL A 806 10.79 -14.53 -0.42
N THR A 807 10.17 -13.36 -0.55
CA THR A 807 8.99 -13.14 -1.40
C THR A 807 9.31 -13.32 -2.88
N GLY A 808 10.43 -12.78 -3.36
CA GLY A 808 10.91 -13.02 -4.73
C GLY A 808 11.24 -14.49 -4.95
N LEU A 809 11.97 -15.10 -4.01
CA LEU A 809 12.39 -16.50 -4.10
C LEU A 809 11.19 -17.44 -4.20
N ALA A 810 10.18 -17.26 -3.35
CA ALA A 810 8.92 -18.00 -3.40
C ALA A 810 8.22 -17.86 -4.76
N ALA A 811 8.13 -16.65 -5.32
CA ALA A 811 7.50 -16.41 -6.63
C ALA A 811 8.16 -17.16 -7.80
N THR A 812 9.42 -17.61 -7.65
CA THR A 812 10.10 -18.41 -8.69
C THR A 812 9.52 -19.81 -8.89
N GLY A 813 8.59 -20.24 -8.02
CA GLY A 813 7.96 -21.55 -8.09
C GLY A 813 8.65 -22.61 -7.21
N VAL A 814 9.45 -22.19 -6.22
CA VAL A 814 9.98 -23.09 -5.19
C VAL A 814 8.87 -23.49 -4.22
N GLU A 815 8.80 -24.76 -3.87
CA GLU A 815 7.73 -25.31 -3.02
C GLU A 815 8.15 -25.45 -1.56
N LEU A 816 9.44 -25.28 -1.26
CA LEU A 816 10.01 -25.28 0.09
C LEU A 816 11.25 -24.39 0.13
N ILE A 817 11.45 -23.64 1.20
CA ILE A 817 12.64 -22.82 1.41
C ILE A 817 13.46 -23.38 2.59
N ILE A 818 14.77 -23.48 2.42
CA ILE A 818 15.73 -23.80 3.49
C ILE A 818 16.49 -22.52 3.82
N ALA A 819 16.31 -22.04 5.04
CA ALA A 819 16.93 -20.82 5.53
C ALA A 819 18.02 -21.17 6.56
N LEU A 820 19.28 -20.96 6.19
CA LEU A 820 20.39 -21.07 7.13
C LEU A 820 20.56 -19.75 7.89
N VAL A 821 20.18 -19.72 9.16
CA VAL A 821 20.22 -18.54 10.01
C VAL A 821 21.37 -18.61 11.01
N ASP A 822 22.16 -17.54 11.06
CA ASP A 822 23.33 -17.43 11.95
C ASP A 822 23.07 -16.53 13.17
N ARG A 823 22.31 -15.44 12.96
CA ARG A 823 22.13 -14.39 14.00
C ARG A 823 20.91 -14.62 14.87
N ARG A 824 19.78 -14.88 14.22
CA ARG A 824 18.48 -15.13 14.85
C ARG A 824 17.53 -15.81 13.86
N PRO A 825 16.50 -16.51 14.34
CA PRO A 825 15.39 -16.92 13.49
C PRO A 825 14.71 -15.69 12.86
N MET A 826 14.38 -15.80 11.57
CA MET A 826 13.82 -14.72 10.78
C MET A 826 12.35 -14.98 10.41
N GLN A 827 11.60 -13.94 10.02
CA GLN A 827 10.21 -14.13 9.59
C GLN A 827 10.12 -15.13 8.44
N THR A 828 9.09 -15.97 8.49
CA THR A 828 8.79 -16.96 7.46
C THR A 828 7.74 -16.43 6.47
N HIS A 829 7.45 -17.22 5.44
CA HIS A 829 6.57 -16.84 4.34
C HIS A 829 5.15 -17.43 4.51
N PRO A 830 4.07 -16.69 4.18
CA PRO A 830 2.69 -17.18 4.39
C PRO A 830 2.27 -18.28 3.41
N PHE A 831 2.92 -18.34 2.24
CA PHE A 831 2.58 -19.24 1.14
C PHE A 831 3.47 -20.48 1.08
N VAL A 832 4.76 -20.31 0.75
CA VAL A 832 5.76 -21.40 0.75
C VAL A 832 6.24 -21.71 2.17
N PRO A 833 6.25 -22.99 2.61
CA PRO A 833 6.84 -23.37 3.89
C PRO A 833 8.35 -23.14 3.91
N MET A 834 8.92 -22.89 5.09
CA MET A 834 10.33 -22.54 5.23
C MET A 834 10.94 -23.19 6.47
N LEU A 835 11.99 -23.97 6.26
CA LEU A 835 12.76 -24.67 7.29
C LEU A 835 13.85 -23.75 7.84
N GLN A 836 13.78 -23.41 9.12
CA GLN A 836 14.80 -22.63 9.83
C GLN A 836 15.91 -23.56 10.34
N VAL A 837 17.09 -23.44 9.75
CA VAL A 837 18.26 -24.27 10.04
C VAL A 837 19.37 -23.40 10.62
N ALA A 838 20.07 -23.88 11.64
CA ALA A 838 21.27 -23.23 12.15
C ALA A 838 22.38 -24.26 12.39
N SER A 839 23.65 -23.86 12.30
CA SER A 839 24.81 -24.69 12.66
C SER A 839 25.57 -24.17 13.88
N GLU A 840 25.40 -22.91 14.23
CA GLU A 840 26.18 -22.28 15.29
C GLU A 840 25.66 -22.61 16.70
N PRO A 841 26.53 -22.95 17.67
CA PRO A 841 26.11 -23.24 19.05
C PRO A 841 25.37 -22.10 19.74
N THR A 842 25.65 -20.85 19.35
CA THR A 842 24.98 -19.64 19.87
C THR A 842 23.48 -19.63 19.58
N MET A 843 23.04 -20.37 18.57
CA MET A 843 21.65 -20.49 18.16
C MET A 843 20.82 -21.42 19.05
N GLN A 844 21.44 -22.13 20.00
CA GLN A 844 20.75 -22.97 20.99
C GLN A 844 19.73 -22.18 21.83
N GLN A 845 19.94 -20.87 22.05
CA GLN A 845 18.98 -20.00 22.74
C GLN A 845 17.65 -19.83 21.98
N TYR A 846 17.63 -20.15 20.69
CA TYR A 846 16.47 -20.11 19.81
C TYR A 846 15.95 -21.51 19.45
N ALA A 847 16.30 -22.54 20.20
CA ALA A 847 15.94 -23.93 19.88
C ALA A 847 14.42 -24.18 19.76
N ASN A 848 13.58 -23.34 20.37
CA ASN A 848 12.13 -23.41 20.25
C ASN A 848 11.58 -22.81 18.93
N ASP A 849 12.40 -22.08 18.19
CA ASP A 849 12.05 -21.39 16.95
C ASP A 849 12.72 -22.03 15.73
N LEU A 850 13.84 -22.73 15.93
CA LEU A 850 14.56 -23.47 14.89
C LEU A 850 13.92 -24.82 14.63
N ASP A 851 13.81 -25.18 13.35
CA ASP A 851 13.36 -26.51 12.95
C ASP A 851 14.50 -27.53 13.06
N LEU A 852 15.73 -27.11 12.76
CA LEU A 852 16.91 -27.96 12.82
C LEU A 852 18.14 -27.19 13.33
N LEU A 853 18.76 -27.70 14.40
CA LEU A 853 20.08 -27.25 14.85
C LEU A 853 21.11 -28.34 14.50
N LEU A 854 21.92 -28.06 13.48
CA LEU A 854 22.94 -28.96 12.95
C LEU A 854 24.09 -29.10 13.95
N THR A 855 24.11 -30.24 14.64
CA THR A 855 25.15 -30.59 15.62
C THR A 855 25.73 -31.97 15.31
N GLY A 856 26.88 -32.29 15.89
CA GLY A 856 27.52 -33.60 15.70
C GLY A 856 28.27 -33.72 14.37
N ASN A 857 28.19 -34.88 13.71
CA ASN A 857 28.95 -35.19 12.50
C ASN A 857 28.35 -34.50 11.25
N PRO A 858 29.08 -33.57 10.59
CA PRO A 858 28.58 -32.87 9.41
C PRO A 858 28.15 -33.78 8.26
N ALA A 859 28.76 -34.96 8.11
CA ALA A 859 28.40 -35.91 7.06
C ALA A 859 26.94 -36.43 7.14
N ALA A 860 26.26 -36.22 8.27
CA ALA A 860 24.84 -36.58 8.43
C ALA A 860 23.88 -35.43 8.13
N TRP A 861 24.34 -34.18 8.08
CA TRP A 861 23.48 -32.99 8.03
C TRP A 861 22.64 -32.91 6.76
N THR A 862 23.22 -33.27 5.61
CA THR A 862 22.46 -33.33 4.34
C THR A 862 21.23 -34.24 4.44
N ASN A 863 21.36 -35.42 5.06
CA ASN A 863 20.24 -36.35 5.24
C ASN A 863 19.24 -35.85 6.29
N GLN A 864 19.68 -35.18 7.35
CA GLN A 864 18.79 -34.57 8.35
C GLN A 864 17.92 -33.48 7.73
N ILE A 865 18.51 -32.63 6.88
CA ILE A 865 17.78 -31.60 6.13
C ILE A 865 16.76 -32.26 5.19
N LEU A 866 17.18 -33.24 4.39
CA LEU A 866 16.28 -33.95 3.45
C LEU A 866 15.10 -34.64 4.15
N GLU A 867 15.32 -35.26 5.30
CA GLU A 867 14.24 -35.87 6.09
C GLU A 867 13.27 -34.82 6.62
N SER A 868 13.78 -33.67 7.07
CA SER A 868 12.93 -32.55 7.49
C SER A 868 12.11 -31.99 6.32
N CYS A 869 12.74 -31.85 5.14
CA CYS A 869 12.04 -31.46 3.90
C CYS A 869 10.93 -32.45 3.56
N LYS A 870 11.19 -33.76 3.67
CA LYS A 870 10.19 -34.82 3.45
C LYS A 870 9.01 -34.66 4.40
N GLN A 871 9.28 -34.45 5.69
CA GLN A 871 8.22 -34.32 6.69
C GLN A 871 7.31 -33.11 6.41
N ILE A 872 7.89 -32.00 5.93
CA ILE A 872 7.14 -30.79 5.53
C ILE A 872 6.31 -31.04 4.26
N ILE A 873 6.93 -31.58 3.20
CA ILE A 873 6.28 -31.87 1.92
C ILE A 873 5.12 -32.86 2.09
N GLU A 874 5.26 -33.82 3.00
CA GLU A 874 4.22 -34.81 3.32
C GLU A 874 3.22 -34.34 4.38
N HIS A 875 3.31 -33.06 4.80
CA HIS A 875 2.42 -32.42 5.79
C HIS A 875 2.38 -33.13 7.16
N SER A 876 3.46 -33.86 7.49
CA SER A 876 3.63 -34.51 8.80
C SER A 876 4.32 -33.60 9.82
N TYR A 877 4.91 -32.49 9.36
CA TYR A 877 5.54 -31.47 10.17
C TYR A 877 5.23 -30.08 9.61
N THR A 878 4.95 -29.13 10.50
CA THR A 878 4.77 -27.70 10.16
C THR A 878 5.94 -26.92 10.76
N PRO A 879 6.65 -26.09 9.98
CA PRO A 879 7.74 -25.28 10.50
C PRO A 879 7.33 -24.43 11.71
N ARG A 880 8.20 -24.36 12.72
CA ARG A 880 7.86 -23.79 14.04
C ARG A 880 7.42 -22.34 13.95
N LEU A 881 8.21 -21.49 13.30
CA LEU A 881 7.90 -20.06 13.17
C LEU A 881 6.60 -19.80 12.38
N TYR A 882 6.28 -20.66 11.41
CA TYR A 882 5.00 -20.59 10.70
C TYR A 882 3.84 -20.86 11.65
N GLN A 883 3.94 -21.96 12.42
CA GLN A 883 2.93 -22.33 13.42
C GLN A 883 2.76 -21.27 14.51
N GLN A 884 3.85 -20.60 14.90
CA GLN A 884 3.86 -19.54 15.90
C GLN A 884 3.30 -18.20 15.38
N GLY A 885 3.11 -18.05 14.07
CA GLY A 885 2.59 -16.82 13.45
C GLY A 885 3.66 -15.76 13.14
N ASN A 886 4.95 -16.11 13.15
CA ASN A 886 6.04 -15.20 12.75
C ASN A 886 6.18 -15.13 11.21
N VAL A 887 5.07 -14.78 10.54
CA VAL A 887 4.92 -14.76 9.08
C VAL A 887 4.89 -13.32 8.57
N ASP A 888 5.49 -13.06 7.41
CA ASP A 888 5.34 -11.77 6.73
C ASP A 888 5.46 -11.88 5.20
N PHE A 889 4.98 -10.85 4.51
CA PHE A 889 5.02 -10.75 3.05
C PHE A 889 5.25 -9.30 2.64
N GLN A 890 6.25 -9.07 1.79
CA GLN A 890 6.58 -7.73 1.33
C GLN A 890 7.17 -7.78 -0.07
N LEU A 891 6.67 -6.91 -0.94
CA LEU A 891 7.21 -6.73 -2.28
C LEU A 891 8.30 -5.64 -2.24
N THR A 892 9.39 -5.92 -2.94
CA THR A 892 10.40 -4.90 -3.21
C THR A 892 9.92 -3.93 -4.27
N ARG A 893 10.36 -2.67 -4.17
CA ARG A 893 10.20 -1.68 -5.25
C ARG A 893 11.42 -1.61 -6.17
N GLY A 894 12.43 -2.45 -5.90
CA GLY A 894 13.70 -2.47 -6.62
C GLY A 894 14.50 -1.17 -6.46
N LEU A 895 15.50 -1.00 -7.32
CA LEU A 895 16.46 0.10 -7.24
C LEU A 895 15.91 1.45 -7.74
N LEU A 896 14.85 1.42 -8.56
CA LEU A 896 14.16 2.60 -9.09
C LEU A 896 12.80 2.86 -8.40
N GLY A 897 12.55 2.19 -7.28
CA GLY A 897 11.32 2.35 -6.52
C GLY A 897 11.21 3.71 -5.84
N VAL A 898 10.16 4.48 -6.16
CA VAL A 898 9.77 5.69 -5.42
C VAL A 898 8.24 5.83 -5.38
N SER A 899 7.72 6.36 -4.28
CA SER A 899 6.29 6.65 -4.10
C SER A 899 5.88 7.90 -4.87
N LEU A 900 4.74 7.80 -5.55
CA LEU A 900 4.00 8.94 -6.08
C LEU A 900 2.68 9.07 -5.34
#